data_AF-W9WID1-F1
#
_entry.id   AF-W9WID1-F1
#
_cell.length_a   1.000
_cell.length_b   1.000
_cell.length_c   1.000
_cell.angle_alpha   90.00
_cell.angle_beta   90.00
_cell.angle_gamma   90.00
#
_symmetry.space_group_name_H-M   'P 1'
#
loop_
_entity.id
_entity.type
_entity.pdbx_description
1 polymer ?
#
loop_
_entity_poly.entity_id
_entity_poly.type
_entity_poly.pdbx_seq_one_letter_code
_entity_poly.pdbx_strand_id
1 'polypeptide(L)'
;MKSSEKPSEAHIVLHAVQATSEGDLDTLLQLVRWRPDVLARDLTYRLVLSFYPADTSEAAPIVAFLKSLGVPSEPPESPGNPSLDSSISSLSRSEASRQCRILSLRALAEHASIHTKSELANFVIEWARRLEELHGAIQPAAEFVEQFVKDDVDLRLWYETYLVPLLRLQYEFYPGAYNVVDLEKIENLSGAEGISTLLQYAEGQQNPSVLARDLDQVVSPWVNGANRAKRRRLEHQPEEDSSEEVSWEPVYAWLISLSVNRFDVAAKAYVEWTGPARSSQSGDEAAGYAQTGLAIIYGCREASTDAYAICGQVLGKAAGLVGLLQVELSHSEPEISLPENTTKGLNETDLLHHSLLKKTNGFTRPSETSILLLAGLLTTARILSGYGLAWTIADLARTCVFGSERRHKDELHRLLQHIPLQRRRAIDWRSVRQQILYLHSWSANQQTDGREGLAFLSRLSLDVVETQILDALLKAAQYSLVQEIYLTSASPPLSSSEVHSRVVAAIYEAYDNASNGNRDRGGMKRANDILKVFRPNFPQSSTLTGIDYLIKATHSLSFYQLTLQHGVPFKPVAIRVQKDPLTLLEKVLAQDARAYTKLDDLLEIARSLVRAHISDRGNMVDDSEPIELRTLLAEQRVTYAAIMAALAMNDFDTAYAYVTTRLHTSPEQSTAGVFTDDTSWRAAYAAGKYRPSASPKSLNARIDSLAQRMELLSRALLLAPSGEALSGILATWRRYEEELDGLKTQAVEEERVFDAKADASLPGAFGIEDREADVAETKRVMARRSGPAGSGPSYEEEAPMGLFDVARGAASALRKSAAFPLGANGLRDLKISSASNPQDLQREQASSPTSDDGRRLRKRDMVANMVGSGLGWVLGAQPQDRVDYGG
;
A
#
# COMPACT_ATOMS: atom_id res chain seq x y z
N MET A 1 63.95 -2.37 103.40
CA MET A 1 63.88 -3.49 102.43
C MET A 1 62.41 -3.80 102.22
N LYS A 2 61.79 -3.21 101.18
CA LYS A 2 60.40 -3.55 100.81
C LYS A 2 60.46 -4.86 100.02
N SER A 3 59.76 -5.88 100.52
CA SER A 3 59.54 -7.14 99.83
C SER A 3 58.99 -6.87 98.43
N SER A 4 59.64 -7.39 97.40
CA SER A 4 59.12 -7.41 96.03
C SER A 4 57.82 -8.23 96.02
N GLU A 5 56.69 -7.55 96.19
CA GLU A 5 55.38 -8.16 96.00
C GLU A 5 55.30 -8.68 94.58
N LYS A 6 54.83 -9.93 94.42
CA LYS A 6 54.60 -10.50 93.09
C LYS A 6 53.65 -9.56 92.32
N PRO A 7 53.97 -9.23 91.05
CA PRO A 7 53.13 -8.34 90.26
C PRO A 7 51.71 -8.90 90.17
N SER A 8 50.70 -8.05 90.39
CA SER A 8 49.31 -8.45 90.19
C SER A 8 48.97 -8.48 88.70
N GLU A 9 47.88 -9.17 88.34
CA GLU A 9 47.36 -9.24 86.97
C GLU A 9 47.19 -7.85 86.34
N ALA A 10 46.72 -6.87 87.12
CA ALA A 10 46.58 -5.49 86.67
C ALA A 10 47.93 -4.82 86.30
N HIS A 11 49.01 -5.12 87.03
CA HIS A 11 50.35 -4.60 86.69
C HIS A 11 50.86 -5.18 85.37
N ILE A 12 50.54 -6.45 85.08
CA ILE A 12 50.93 -7.12 83.83
C ILE A 12 50.17 -6.50 82.65
N VAL A 13 48.87 -6.26 82.79
CA VAL A 13 48.06 -5.60 81.75
C VAL A 13 48.54 -4.16 81.50
N LEU A 14 48.83 -3.37 82.54
CA LEU A 14 49.35 -2.02 82.37
C LEU A 14 50.73 -2.01 81.68
N HIS A 15 51.59 -2.99 81.97
CA HIS A 15 52.88 -3.11 81.30
C HIS A 15 52.72 -3.51 79.83
N ALA A 16 51.72 -4.35 79.52
CA ALA A 16 51.37 -4.65 78.15
C ALA A 16 50.81 -3.42 77.41
N VAL A 17 50.02 -2.56 78.07
CA VAL A 17 49.53 -1.28 77.52
C VAL A 17 50.68 -0.31 77.25
N GLN A 18 51.64 -0.19 78.18
CA GLN A 18 52.81 0.67 77.98
C GLN A 18 53.61 0.18 76.78
N ALA A 19 53.96 -1.12 76.73
CA ALA A 19 54.69 -1.73 75.63
C ALA A 19 53.97 -1.55 74.27
N THR A 20 52.65 -1.76 74.21
CA THR A 20 51.88 -1.54 72.96
C THR A 20 51.88 -0.08 72.54
N SER A 21 51.76 0.86 73.49
CA SER A 21 51.72 2.30 73.20
C SER A 21 53.08 2.86 72.75
N GLU A 22 54.17 2.28 73.25
CA GLU A 22 55.55 2.63 72.87
C GLU A 22 55.97 1.97 71.54
N GLY A 23 55.15 1.05 71.02
CA GLY A 23 55.44 0.29 69.79
C GLY A 23 56.40 -0.89 69.99
N ASP A 24 56.71 -1.25 71.23
CA ASP A 24 57.63 -2.34 71.58
C ASP A 24 56.89 -3.69 71.60
N LEU A 25 56.78 -4.29 70.41
CA LEU A 25 56.13 -5.59 70.22
C LEU A 25 56.95 -6.76 70.77
N ASP A 26 58.26 -6.60 70.96
CA ASP A 26 59.14 -7.66 71.49
C ASP A 26 58.91 -7.86 72.99
N THR A 27 58.82 -6.76 73.77
CA THR A 27 58.48 -6.88 75.20
C THR A 27 57.04 -7.35 75.40
N LEU A 28 56.11 -6.94 74.53
CA LEU A 28 54.75 -7.47 74.54
C LEU A 28 54.71 -8.98 74.30
N LEU A 29 55.45 -9.49 73.30
CA LEU A 29 55.52 -10.91 72.99
C LEU A 29 56.09 -11.73 74.17
N GLN A 30 57.11 -11.19 74.85
CA GLN A 30 57.67 -11.80 76.06
C GLN A 30 56.63 -11.88 77.20
N LEU A 31 55.83 -10.84 77.41
CA LEU A 31 54.78 -10.82 78.44
C LEU A 31 53.67 -11.82 78.14
N VAL A 32 53.23 -11.91 76.87
CA VAL A 32 52.20 -12.87 76.43
C VAL A 32 52.69 -14.31 76.63
N ARG A 33 53.96 -14.60 76.31
CA ARG A 33 54.56 -15.92 76.53
C ARG A 33 54.78 -16.24 78.01
N TRP A 34 55.04 -15.22 78.84
CA TRP A 34 55.26 -15.38 80.28
C TRP A 34 53.96 -15.67 81.04
N ARG A 35 52.87 -14.96 80.71
CA ARG A 35 51.56 -15.08 81.39
C ARG A 35 50.39 -15.16 80.39
N PRO A 36 50.26 -16.29 79.66
CA PRO A 36 49.16 -16.50 78.72
C PRO A 36 47.78 -16.62 79.40
N ASP A 37 47.76 -16.90 80.71
CA ASP A 37 46.57 -16.93 81.56
C ASP A 37 45.96 -15.55 81.80
N VAL A 38 46.80 -14.49 81.80
CA VAL A 38 46.37 -13.10 81.99
C VAL A 38 46.19 -12.39 80.65
N LEU A 39 47.10 -12.63 79.70
CA LEU A 39 47.09 -12.04 78.36
C LEU A 39 46.58 -13.06 77.35
N ALA A 40 45.28 -13.34 77.40
CA ALA A 40 44.61 -14.13 76.38
C ALA A 40 44.76 -13.47 74.99
N ARG A 41 44.61 -14.26 73.91
CA ARG A 41 44.76 -13.79 72.54
C ARG A 41 43.80 -12.64 72.20
N ASP A 42 42.51 -12.77 72.53
CA ASP A 42 41.52 -11.68 72.40
C ASP A 42 41.98 -10.38 73.08
N LEU A 43 42.41 -10.46 74.34
CA LEU A 43 42.88 -9.29 75.09
C LEU A 43 44.11 -8.66 74.43
N THR A 44 45.04 -9.49 73.94
CA THR A 44 46.25 -9.04 73.25
C THR A 44 45.91 -8.32 71.95
N TYR A 45 45.00 -8.87 71.13
CA TYR A 45 44.53 -8.23 69.91
C TYR A 45 43.82 -6.91 70.19
N ARG A 46 42.96 -6.83 71.22
CA ARG A 46 42.29 -5.58 71.62
C ARG A 46 43.26 -4.52 72.12
N LEU A 47 44.30 -4.92 72.86
CA LEU A 47 45.36 -4.02 73.32
C LEU A 47 46.13 -3.41 72.13
N VAL A 48 46.52 -4.24 71.16
CA VAL A 48 47.18 -3.79 69.92
C VAL A 48 46.24 -2.89 69.11
N LEU A 49 44.99 -3.30 68.91
CA LEU A 49 43.98 -2.54 68.14
C LEU A 49 43.72 -1.15 68.74
N SER A 50 43.82 -1.02 70.07
CA SER A 50 43.51 0.21 70.80
C SER A 50 44.70 1.16 70.95
N PHE A 51 45.88 0.61 71.24
CA PHE A 51 47.02 1.41 71.70
C PHE A 51 48.23 1.40 70.77
N TYR A 52 48.34 0.44 69.85
CA TYR A 52 49.45 0.44 68.91
C TYR A 52 49.31 1.61 67.91
N PRO A 53 50.38 2.38 67.66
CA PRO A 53 50.37 3.48 66.70
C PRO A 53 50.15 2.94 65.28
N ALA A 54 49.00 3.26 64.69
CA ALA A 54 48.66 2.83 63.33
C ALA A 54 49.33 3.69 62.24
N ASP A 55 49.89 4.85 62.60
CA ASP A 55 50.61 5.78 61.70
C ASP A 55 52.05 5.34 61.39
N THR A 56 52.45 4.15 61.86
CA THR A 56 53.80 3.64 61.68
C THR A 56 54.01 3.22 60.23
N SER A 57 54.99 3.82 59.54
CA SER A 57 55.26 3.62 58.11
C SER A 57 55.61 2.18 57.70
N GLU A 58 55.85 1.27 58.64
CA GLU A 58 56.24 -0.11 58.39
C GLU A 58 55.24 -1.09 59.02
N ALA A 59 54.55 -1.87 58.17
CA ALA A 59 53.65 -2.94 58.60
C ALA A 59 54.39 -4.25 58.99
N ALA A 60 55.66 -4.39 58.63
CA ALA A 60 56.47 -5.58 58.90
C ALA A 60 56.53 -6.03 60.38
N PRO A 61 56.80 -5.13 61.37
CA PRO A 61 56.91 -5.54 62.78
C PRO A 61 55.60 -6.07 63.35
N ILE A 62 54.47 -5.43 63.04
CA ILE A 62 53.15 -5.88 63.49
C ILE A 62 52.75 -7.20 62.80
N VAL A 63 53.06 -7.38 61.51
CA VAL A 63 52.80 -8.64 60.80
C VAL A 63 53.61 -9.78 61.39
N ALA A 64 54.90 -9.58 61.67
CA ALA A 64 55.76 -10.58 62.29
C ALA A 64 55.26 -10.95 63.69
N PHE A 65 54.86 -9.96 64.50
CA PHE A 65 54.28 -10.17 65.81
C PHE A 65 52.99 -11.01 65.75
N LEU A 66 52.03 -10.65 64.90
CA LEU A 66 50.76 -11.37 64.76
C LEU A 66 50.97 -12.82 64.30
N LYS A 67 51.87 -13.06 63.34
CA LYS A 67 52.23 -14.42 62.91
C LYS A 67 52.87 -15.22 64.04
N SER A 68 53.68 -14.59 64.89
CA SER A 68 54.34 -15.25 66.02
C SER A 68 53.36 -15.67 67.14
N LEU A 69 52.20 -15.03 67.26
CA LEU A 69 51.14 -15.42 68.21
C LEU A 69 50.39 -16.69 67.77
N GLY A 70 50.39 -17.00 66.47
CA GLY A 70 49.75 -18.17 65.89
C GLY A 70 50.56 -19.47 66.04
N VAL A 71 51.89 -19.37 66.17
CA VAL A 71 52.77 -20.54 66.35
C VAL A 71 52.69 -21.05 67.79
N PRO A 72 52.42 -22.35 68.03
CA PRO A 72 52.50 -22.92 69.38
C PRO A 72 53.92 -22.75 69.91
N SER A 73 54.07 -22.01 71.01
CA SER A 73 55.39 -21.77 71.60
C SER A 73 55.96 -23.09 72.13
N GLU A 74 57.18 -23.42 71.73
CA GLU A 74 58.04 -24.29 72.56
C GLU A 74 58.30 -23.56 73.89
N PRO A 75 58.33 -24.28 75.03
CA PRO A 75 58.59 -23.65 76.31
C PRO A 75 59.99 -23.02 76.29
N PRO A 76 60.15 -21.77 76.77
CA PRO A 76 61.44 -21.10 76.76
C PRO A 76 62.47 -21.87 77.61
N GLU A 77 63.67 -22.08 77.09
CA GLU A 77 64.79 -22.74 77.80
C GLU A 77 65.38 -21.90 78.96
N SER A 78 64.77 -20.78 79.34
CA SER A 78 65.09 -20.08 80.60
C SER A 78 63.99 -19.09 81.04
N PRO A 79 63.57 -19.10 82.33
CA PRO A 79 62.58 -18.16 82.84
C PRO A 79 63.26 -16.85 83.29
N GLY A 80 63.64 -16.00 82.33
CA GLY A 80 63.87 -14.60 82.65
C GLY A 80 62.53 -13.92 82.91
N ASN A 81 62.19 -13.62 84.17
CA ASN A 81 61.03 -12.79 84.45
C ASN A 81 61.24 -11.43 83.77
N PRO A 82 60.33 -10.97 82.89
CA PRO A 82 60.47 -9.66 82.26
C PRO A 82 60.52 -8.59 83.35
N SER A 83 61.52 -7.70 83.28
CA SER A 83 61.66 -6.60 84.24
C SER A 83 60.55 -5.60 84.01
N LEU A 84 59.62 -5.51 84.96
CA LEU A 84 58.57 -4.48 84.95
C LEU A 84 59.20 -3.09 85.10
N ASP A 85 58.73 -2.13 84.31
CA ASP A 85 59.13 -0.74 84.47
C ASP A 85 58.90 -0.25 85.92
N SER A 86 59.82 0.58 86.39
CA SER A 86 59.82 1.21 87.71
C SER A 86 58.58 2.06 87.96
N SER A 87 58.03 2.65 86.91
CA SER A 87 56.79 3.45 86.93
C SER A 87 55.58 2.60 87.33
N ILE A 88 55.43 1.42 86.74
CA ILE A 88 54.32 0.48 86.97
C ILE A 88 54.52 -0.32 88.26
N SER A 89 55.72 -0.81 88.52
CA SER A 89 56.03 -1.60 89.72
C SER A 89 55.91 -0.81 91.03
N SER A 90 55.86 0.53 90.97
CA SER A 90 55.67 1.42 92.12
C SER A 90 54.20 1.64 92.52
N LEU A 91 53.24 1.24 91.67
CA LEU A 91 51.81 1.42 91.91
C LEU A 91 51.28 0.45 92.98
N SER A 92 50.30 0.88 93.78
CA SER A 92 49.59 -0.05 94.65
C SER A 92 48.62 -0.93 93.83
N ARG A 93 48.33 -2.16 94.31
CA ARG A 93 47.41 -3.09 93.65
C ARG A 93 46.03 -2.47 93.35
N SER A 94 45.51 -1.62 94.24
CA SER A 94 44.24 -0.90 94.05
C SER A 94 44.31 0.19 92.97
N GLU A 95 45.45 0.87 92.85
CA GLU A 95 45.66 1.92 91.83
C GLU A 95 45.82 1.29 90.44
N ALA A 96 46.61 0.22 90.33
CA ALA A 96 46.77 -0.52 89.09
C ALA A 96 45.43 -1.06 88.57
N SER A 97 44.61 -1.67 89.45
CA SER A 97 43.27 -2.12 89.07
C SER A 97 42.32 -0.98 88.69
N ARG A 98 42.45 0.21 89.31
CA ARG A 98 41.66 1.39 88.94
C ARG A 98 42.06 1.89 87.55
N GLN A 99 43.35 1.93 87.24
CA GLN A 99 43.83 2.33 85.91
C GLN A 99 43.38 1.34 84.82
N CYS A 100 43.43 0.03 85.08
CA CYS A 100 42.90 -0.96 84.13
C CYS A 100 41.40 -0.76 83.82
N ARG A 101 40.59 -0.33 84.80
CA ARG A 101 39.15 -0.06 84.59
C ARG A 101 38.87 1.19 83.76
N ILE A 102 39.85 2.09 83.65
CA ILE A 102 39.74 3.31 82.84
C ILE A 102 40.11 3.03 81.38
N LEU A 103 40.83 1.93 81.10
CA LEU A 103 41.23 1.56 79.74
C LEU A 103 39.99 1.28 78.88
N SER A 104 39.75 2.12 77.88
CA SER A 104 38.75 1.89 76.84
C SER A 104 39.35 1.06 75.71
N LEU A 105 39.25 -0.27 75.84
CA LEU A 105 39.66 -1.19 74.77
C LEU A 105 38.61 -1.19 73.65
N ARG A 106 39.07 -1.09 72.39
CA ARG A 106 38.24 -1.36 71.22
C ARG A 106 37.73 -2.80 71.26
N ALA A 107 36.50 -2.99 70.82
CA ALA A 107 35.94 -4.33 70.72
C ALA A 107 36.57 -5.07 69.53
N LEU A 108 36.91 -6.34 69.73
CA LEU A 108 37.13 -7.26 68.62
C LEU A 108 35.73 -7.77 68.23
N ALA A 109 35.06 -7.05 67.34
CA ALA A 109 33.71 -7.43 66.93
C ALA A 109 33.78 -8.70 66.06
N GLU A 110 32.85 -9.64 66.29
CA GLU A 110 32.58 -10.68 65.29
C GLU A 110 31.89 -10.00 64.11
N HIS A 111 32.48 -10.11 62.91
CA HIS A 111 31.97 -9.41 61.74
C HIS A 111 30.67 -10.01 61.24
N ALA A 112 29.65 -9.16 61.12
CA ALA A 112 28.33 -9.52 60.62
C ALA A 112 28.31 -9.83 59.11
N SER A 113 29.38 -9.53 58.35
CA SER A 113 29.48 -9.71 56.88
C SER A 113 30.10 -11.05 56.47
N ILE A 114 31.07 -11.58 57.22
CA ILE A 114 31.59 -12.96 57.10
C ILE A 114 31.91 -13.48 58.50
N HIS A 115 31.26 -14.57 58.91
CA HIS A 115 31.50 -15.17 60.23
C HIS A 115 32.86 -15.89 60.24
N THR A 116 33.90 -15.20 60.67
CA THR A 116 35.24 -15.78 60.86
C THR A 116 35.35 -16.37 62.27
N LYS A 117 35.66 -17.66 62.38
CA LYS A 117 35.96 -18.32 63.67
C LYS A 117 37.34 -17.92 64.23
N SER A 118 38.16 -17.27 63.40
CA SER A 118 39.53 -16.88 63.71
C SER A 118 39.58 -15.49 64.34
N GLU A 119 40.01 -15.40 65.60
CA GLU A 119 40.26 -14.13 66.29
C GLU A 119 41.29 -13.27 65.53
N LEU A 120 42.28 -13.90 64.88
CA LEU A 120 43.27 -13.22 64.04
C LEU A 120 42.62 -12.57 62.81
N ALA A 121 41.68 -13.27 62.15
CA ALA A 121 40.98 -12.71 60.99
C ALA A 121 40.11 -11.50 61.39
N ASN A 122 39.38 -11.59 62.52
CA ASN A 122 38.60 -10.46 63.06
C ASN A 122 39.51 -9.24 63.34
N PHE A 123 40.68 -9.47 63.92
CA PHE A 123 41.67 -8.41 64.16
C PHE A 123 42.16 -7.78 62.85
N VAL A 124 42.53 -8.61 61.86
CA VAL A 124 43.07 -8.13 60.58
C VAL A 124 42.05 -7.27 59.83
N ILE A 125 40.77 -7.64 59.86
CA ILE A 125 39.68 -6.88 59.24
C ILE A 125 39.49 -5.52 59.94
N GLU A 126 39.43 -5.50 61.27
CA GLU A 126 39.30 -4.23 62.04
C GLU A 126 40.52 -3.33 61.87
N TRP A 127 41.72 -3.93 61.79
CA TRP A 127 42.94 -3.20 61.51
C TRP A 127 42.93 -2.59 60.10
N ALA A 128 42.43 -3.33 59.10
CA ALA A 128 42.28 -2.84 57.74
C ALA A 128 41.31 -1.65 57.64
N ARG A 129 40.16 -1.69 58.33
CA ARG A 129 39.24 -0.54 58.43
C ARG A 129 39.91 0.69 59.04
N ARG A 130 40.64 0.50 60.15
CA ARG A 130 41.38 1.58 60.79
C ARG A 130 42.45 2.18 59.85
N LEU A 131 43.13 1.35 59.05
CA LEU A 131 44.10 1.83 58.06
C LEU A 131 43.43 2.66 56.96
N GLU A 132 42.27 2.25 56.46
CA GLU A 132 41.50 3.04 55.49
C GLU A 132 41.05 4.38 56.08
N GLU A 133 40.50 4.39 57.30
CA GLU A 133 40.06 5.62 58.00
C GLU A 133 41.19 6.63 58.18
N LEU A 134 42.41 6.16 58.49
CA LEU A 134 43.56 7.02 58.76
C LEU A 134 44.18 7.59 57.47
N HIS A 135 44.32 6.76 56.44
CA HIS A 135 45.02 7.15 55.20
C HIS A 135 44.07 7.70 54.15
N GLY A 136 42.75 7.50 54.29
CA GLY A 136 41.74 7.84 53.28
C GLY A 136 41.91 7.06 51.97
N ALA A 137 42.64 5.93 52.00
CA ALA A 137 42.96 5.10 50.84
C ALA A 137 42.93 3.61 51.20
N ILE A 138 42.43 2.78 50.29
CA ILE A 138 42.29 1.34 50.49
C ILE A 138 43.60 0.55 50.29
N GLN A 139 44.59 1.12 49.59
CA GLN A 139 45.83 0.42 49.24
C GLN A 139 46.63 -0.07 50.47
N PRO A 140 46.87 0.73 51.53
CA PRO A 140 47.57 0.26 52.73
C PRO A 140 46.84 -0.87 53.45
N ALA A 141 45.50 -0.83 53.44
CA ALA A 141 44.68 -1.89 54.01
C ALA A 141 44.83 -3.20 53.21
N ALA A 142 44.88 -3.13 51.86
CA ALA A 142 45.08 -4.30 51.01
C ALA A 142 46.46 -4.94 51.19
N GLU A 143 47.53 -4.14 51.17
CA GLU A 143 48.90 -4.62 51.36
C GLU A 143 49.09 -5.33 52.72
N PHE A 144 48.40 -4.84 53.76
CA PHE A 144 48.40 -5.46 55.08
C PHE A 144 47.66 -6.81 55.08
N VAL A 145 46.44 -6.87 54.54
CA VAL A 145 45.59 -8.07 54.56
C VAL A 145 46.22 -9.19 53.74
N GLU A 146 46.84 -8.88 52.59
CA GLU A 146 47.52 -9.85 51.71
C GLU A 146 48.56 -10.72 52.43
N GLN A 147 49.17 -10.22 53.51
CA GLN A 147 50.14 -10.97 54.31
C GLN A 147 49.53 -12.16 55.05
N PHE A 148 48.20 -12.21 55.20
CA PHE A 148 47.45 -13.20 55.98
C PHE A 148 46.43 -14.00 55.14
N VAL A 149 46.11 -13.58 53.92
CA VAL A 149 45.11 -14.22 53.02
C VAL A 149 45.42 -15.70 52.71
N LYS A 150 46.70 -16.10 52.79
CA LYS A 150 47.10 -17.49 52.57
C LYS A 150 46.74 -18.41 53.75
N ASP A 151 46.67 -17.84 54.95
CA ASP A 151 46.60 -18.57 56.21
C ASP A 151 45.15 -18.84 56.65
N ASP A 152 44.19 -18.03 56.19
CA ASP A 152 42.78 -18.12 56.57
C ASP A 152 41.84 -18.03 55.34
N VAL A 153 40.93 -19.00 55.22
CA VAL A 153 40.00 -19.12 54.08
C VAL A 153 38.84 -18.13 54.17
N ASP A 154 38.40 -17.78 55.37
CA ASP A 154 37.32 -16.82 55.58
C ASP A 154 37.84 -15.39 55.38
N LEU A 155 39.08 -15.11 55.81
CA LEU A 155 39.76 -13.85 55.50
C LEU A 155 40.00 -13.70 53.99
N ARG A 156 40.40 -14.76 53.30
CA ARG A 156 40.52 -14.75 51.83
C ARG A 156 39.20 -14.42 51.16
N LEU A 157 38.12 -15.04 51.62
CA LEU A 157 36.79 -14.76 51.08
C LEU A 157 36.43 -13.29 51.29
N TRP A 158 36.67 -12.73 52.48
CA TRP A 158 36.44 -11.31 52.76
C TRP A 158 37.26 -10.39 51.86
N TYR A 159 38.55 -10.66 51.75
CA TYR A 159 39.47 -9.91 50.89
C TYR A 159 39.00 -9.91 49.41
N GLU A 160 38.67 -11.08 48.86
CA GLU A 160 38.18 -11.21 47.49
C GLU A 160 36.80 -10.56 47.25
N THR A 161 35.95 -10.50 48.28
CA THR A 161 34.56 -10.02 48.17
C THR A 161 34.45 -8.50 48.27
N TYR A 162 35.20 -7.87 49.17
CA TYR A 162 35.02 -6.45 49.51
C TYR A 162 36.26 -5.63 49.16
N LEU A 163 37.45 -6.11 49.54
CA LEU A 163 38.68 -5.33 49.41
C LEU A 163 39.17 -5.27 47.96
N VAL A 164 39.16 -6.39 47.23
CA VAL A 164 39.59 -6.44 45.81
C VAL A 164 38.68 -5.58 44.91
N PRO A 165 37.33 -5.65 45.00
CA PRO A 165 36.46 -4.76 44.23
C PRO A 165 36.70 -3.29 44.52
N LEU A 166 36.93 -2.92 45.79
CA LEU A 166 37.28 -1.55 46.14
C LEU A 166 38.63 -1.15 45.56
N LEU A 167 39.70 -1.93 45.79
CA LEU A 167 41.03 -1.65 45.22
C LEU A 167 40.94 -1.40 43.71
N ARG A 168 40.19 -2.22 42.98
CA ARG A 168 39.96 -2.06 41.54
C ARG A 168 39.25 -0.74 41.22
N LEU A 169 38.15 -0.43 41.90
CA LEU A 169 37.41 0.80 41.67
C LEU A 169 38.24 2.05 42.02
N GLN A 170 38.82 2.10 43.22
CA GLN A 170 39.46 3.29 43.77
C GLN A 170 40.85 3.54 43.16
N TYR A 171 41.61 2.49 42.87
CA TYR A 171 43.02 2.61 42.49
C TYR A 171 43.26 2.27 41.02
N GLU A 172 42.73 1.15 40.53
CA GLU A 172 43.05 0.68 39.18
C GLU A 172 42.19 1.32 38.08
N PHE A 173 40.89 1.46 38.32
CA PHE A 173 39.92 1.81 37.28
C PHE A 173 39.53 3.28 37.29
N TYR A 174 39.34 3.86 38.48
CA TYR A 174 38.86 5.23 38.63
C TYR A 174 39.66 6.03 39.68
N PRO A 175 40.98 6.21 39.50
CA PRO A 175 41.84 6.90 40.47
C PRO A 175 41.48 8.38 40.71
N GLY A 176 40.67 8.99 39.84
CA GLY A 176 40.21 10.37 39.96
C GLY A 176 38.75 10.54 40.38
N ALA A 177 38.08 9.47 40.81
CA ALA A 177 36.67 9.53 41.21
C ALA A 177 36.49 10.28 42.54
N TYR A 178 35.46 11.12 42.63
CA TYR A 178 35.01 11.76 43.86
C TYR A 178 33.88 10.93 44.49
N ASN A 179 33.76 10.91 45.83
CA ASN A 179 32.80 10.11 46.60
C ASN A 179 32.98 8.59 46.42
N VAL A 180 34.19 8.14 46.69
CA VAL A 180 34.56 6.73 46.61
C VAL A 180 33.79 5.91 47.65
N VAL A 181 33.51 4.64 47.34
CA VAL A 181 32.82 3.73 48.26
C VAL A 181 33.83 3.25 49.30
N ASP A 182 33.56 3.48 50.57
CA ASP A 182 34.43 3.04 51.68
C ASP A 182 34.15 1.58 52.06
N LEU A 183 35.08 0.94 52.79
CA LEU A 183 34.99 -0.46 53.21
C LEU A 183 33.74 -0.75 54.07
N GLU A 184 33.43 0.14 55.01
CA GLU A 184 32.21 -0.01 55.83
C GLU A 184 30.95 0.06 54.96
N LYS A 185 30.95 0.93 53.94
CA LYS A 185 29.81 1.11 53.05
C LYS A 185 29.60 -0.13 52.19
N ILE A 186 30.63 -0.67 51.54
CA ILE A 186 30.51 -1.82 50.62
C ILE A 186 30.05 -3.10 51.34
N GLU A 187 30.45 -3.28 52.61
CA GLU A 187 30.05 -4.44 53.41
C GLU A 187 28.57 -4.43 53.79
N ASN A 188 27.97 -3.25 53.89
CA ASN A 188 26.57 -3.04 54.25
C ASN A 188 25.64 -2.89 53.04
N LEU A 189 26.17 -2.87 51.82
CA LEU A 189 25.35 -2.80 50.61
C LEU A 189 24.50 -4.07 50.44
N SER A 190 23.22 -3.89 50.10
CA SER A 190 22.32 -5.00 49.77
C SER A 190 21.71 -4.86 48.37
N GLY A 191 21.45 -6.01 47.74
CA GLY A 191 20.64 -6.14 46.53
C GLY A 191 20.95 -5.15 45.40
N ALA A 192 19.93 -4.40 44.98
CA ALA A 192 19.97 -3.48 43.84
C ALA A 192 20.74 -2.17 44.13
N GLU A 193 20.74 -1.71 45.38
CA GLU A 193 21.49 -0.50 45.78
C GLU A 193 22.99 -0.75 45.67
N GLY A 194 23.44 -1.94 46.08
CA GLY A 194 24.84 -2.35 45.94
C GLY A 194 25.32 -2.31 44.49
N ILE A 195 24.56 -2.90 43.58
CA ILE A 195 24.92 -2.95 42.15
C ILE A 195 24.94 -1.56 41.54
N SER A 196 23.93 -0.74 41.85
CA SER A 196 23.87 0.64 41.34
C SER A 196 25.06 1.46 41.84
N THR A 197 25.46 1.28 43.10
CA THR A 197 26.62 1.96 43.70
C THR A 197 27.95 1.50 43.09
N LEU A 198 28.11 0.19 42.84
CA LEU A 198 29.34 -0.36 42.25
C LEU A 198 29.50 0.00 40.77
N LEU A 199 28.39 0.09 40.02
CA LEU A 199 28.41 0.37 38.58
C LEU A 199 28.25 1.85 38.23
N GLN A 200 28.03 2.74 39.20
CA GLN A 200 27.82 4.18 38.97
C GLN A 200 28.92 4.84 38.14
N TYR A 201 30.18 4.41 38.31
CA TYR A 201 31.33 4.95 37.59
C TYR A 201 31.35 4.51 36.12
N ALA A 202 31.07 3.23 35.86
CA ALA A 202 30.98 2.68 34.51
C ALA A 202 29.80 3.29 33.73
N GLU A 203 28.65 3.46 34.40
CA GLU A 203 27.46 4.07 33.80
C GLU A 203 27.72 5.53 33.35
N GLY A 204 28.51 6.28 34.14
CA GLY A 204 28.94 7.63 33.82
C GLY A 204 29.78 7.73 32.54
N GLN A 205 30.63 6.74 32.26
CA GLN A 205 31.51 6.74 31.08
C GLN A 205 30.81 6.30 29.79
N GLN A 206 29.65 5.62 29.88
CA GLN A 206 28.85 5.17 28.73
C GLN A 206 29.59 4.23 27.75
N ASN A 207 30.64 3.55 28.21
CA ASN A 207 31.44 2.65 27.39
C ASN A 207 31.09 1.18 27.72
N PRO A 208 30.64 0.37 26.75
CA PRO A 208 30.24 -1.01 27.00
C PRO A 208 31.38 -1.89 27.53
N SER A 209 32.62 -1.64 27.08
CA SER A 209 33.80 -2.41 27.51
C SER A 209 34.20 -2.13 28.96
N VAL A 210 34.05 -0.87 29.38
CA VAL A 210 34.25 -0.46 30.77
C VAL A 210 33.18 -1.10 31.65
N LEU A 211 31.93 -1.11 31.19
CA LEU A 211 30.83 -1.75 31.92
C LEU A 211 31.02 -3.27 32.03
N ALA A 212 31.41 -3.95 30.95
CA ALA A 212 31.66 -5.39 30.96
C ALA A 212 32.83 -5.76 31.89
N ARG A 213 33.90 -4.94 31.89
CA ARG A 213 35.03 -5.10 32.83
C ARG A 213 34.58 -4.97 34.28
N ASP A 214 33.79 -3.94 34.60
CA ASP A 214 33.37 -3.71 35.99
C ASP A 214 32.36 -4.78 36.47
N LEU A 215 31.49 -5.27 35.58
CA LEU A 215 30.63 -6.42 35.86
C LEU A 215 31.47 -7.67 36.19
N ASP A 216 32.55 -7.93 35.45
CA ASP A 216 33.40 -9.10 35.63
C ASP A 216 34.36 -8.98 36.83
N GLN A 217 34.95 -7.81 37.04
CA GLN A 217 36.05 -7.62 37.97
C GLN A 217 35.65 -6.96 39.30
N VAL A 218 34.47 -6.34 39.39
CA VAL A 218 34.00 -5.67 40.61
C VAL A 218 32.73 -6.33 41.12
N VAL A 219 31.69 -6.40 40.28
CA VAL A 219 30.37 -6.93 40.69
C VAL A 219 30.42 -8.45 40.87
N SER A 220 31.06 -9.18 39.94
CA SER A 220 31.09 -10.64 40.03
C SER A 220 31.78 -11.15 41.29
N PRO A 221 32.95 -10.64 41.72
CA PRO A 221 33.56 -11.03 43.00
C PRO A 221 32.66 -10.70 44.20
N TRP A 222 32.04 -9.52 44.22
CA TRP A 222 31.17 -9.09 45.31
C TRP A 222 29.92 -9.97 45.46
N VAL A 223 29.17 -10.21 44.37
CA VAL A 223 27.97 -11.06 44.38
C VAL A 223 28.31 -12.51 44.75
N ASN A 224 29.36 -13.08 44.14
CA ASN A 224 29.77 -14.46 44.42
C ASN A 224 30.24 -14.61 45.87
N GLY A 225 30.99 -13.63 46.36
CA GLY A 225 31.51 -13.60 47.71
C GLY A 225 30.40 -13.51 48.77
N ALA A 226 29.45 -12.59 48.59
CA ALA A 226 28.28 -12.44 49.45
C ALA A 226 27.43 -13.73 49.49
N ASN A 227 27.21 -14.37 48.33
CA ASN A 227 26.50 -15.64 48.26
C ASN A 227 27.23 -16.80 48.96
N ARG A 228 28.55 -16.88 48.82
CA ARG A 228 29.37 -17.89 49.52
C ARG A 228 29.37 -17.67 51.03
N ALA A 229 29.47 -16.42 51.47
CA ALA A 229 29.41 -16.05 52.88
C ALA A 229 28.07 -16.47 53.51
N LYS A 230 26.95 -16.23 52.81
CA LYS A 230 25.62 -16.66 53.27
C LYS A 230 25.46 -18.18 53.30
N ARG A 231 25.92 -18.90 52.27
CA ARG A 231 25.86 -20.38 52.25
C ARG A 231 26.58 -21.00 53.45
N ARG A 232 27.76 -20.47 53.80
CA ARG A 232 28.49 -20.89 55.00
C ARG A 232 27.74 -20.60 56.29
N ARG A 233 27.02 -19.47 56.41
CA ARG A 233 26.18 -19.19 57.58
C ARG A 233 25.03 -20.17 57.74
N LEU A 234 24.32 -20.47 56.65
CA LEU A 234 23.21 -21.43 56.64
C LEU A 234 23.65 -22.84 57.03
N GLU A 235 24.86 -23.25 56.67
CA GLU A 235 25.45 -24.53 57.13
C GLU A 235 25.73 -24.56 58.64
N HIS A 236 25.92 -23.40 59.27
CA HIS A 236 26.30 -23.27 60.68
C HIS A 236 25.14 -22.87 61.61
N GLN A 237 24.12 -22.19 61.09
CA GLN A 237 22.90 -21.81 61.80
C GLN A 237 21.68 -21.97 60.87
N PRO A 238 20.90 -23.06 61.03
CA PRO A 238 19.58 -23.13 60.44
C PRO A 238 18.65 -22.35 61.39
N GLU A 239 18.19 -21.15 61.03
CA GLU A 239 16.83 -20.62 61.26
C GLU A 239 16.68 -19.09 61.05
N GLU A 240 15.52 -18.77 60.47
CA GLU A 240 14.64 -17.58 60.55
C GLU A 240 14.90 -16.22 59.87
N ASP A 241 16.12 -15.75 59.58
CA ASP A 241 16.25 -14.43 58.95
C ASP A 241 16.23 -14.46 57.41
N SER A 242 15.03 -14.22 56.86
CA SER A 242 14.76 -13.88 55.45
C SER A 242 15.35 -12.52 55.03
N SER A 243 16.63 -12.31 55.33
CA SER A 243 17.41 -11.17 54.85
C SER A 243 17.61 -11.28 53.34
N GLU A 244 17.29 -10.17 52.66
CA GLU A 244 17.23 -10.01 51.20
C GLU A 244 18.41 -10.68 50.49
N GLU A 245 18.07 -11.52 49.51
CA GLU A 245 19.00 -12.37 48.77
C GLU A 245 19.88 -11.52 47.84
N VAL A 246 21.21 -11.54 47.99
CA VAL A 246 22.14 -10.98 46.99
C VAL A 246 22.25 -11.98 45.82
N SER A 247 21.13 -12.18 45.14
CA SER A 247 21.04 -13.00 43.94
C SER A 247 21.69 -12.29 42.74
N TRP A 248 21.85 -13.00 41.63
CA TRP A 248 22.15 -12.37 40.33
C TRP A 248 20.94 -11.61 39.75
N GLU A 249 19.74 -11.84 40.28
CA GLU A 249 18.49 -11.22 39.82
C GLU A 249 18.53 -9.67 39.80
N PRO A 250 19.03 -8.97 40.84
CA PRO A 250 19.21 -7.52 40.80
C PRO A 250 20.19 -7.05 39.70
N VAL A 251 21.22 -7.83 39.35
CA VAL A 251 22.16 -7.49 38.26
C VAL A 251 21.44 -7.57 36.91
N TYR A 252 20.64 -8.62 36.73
CA TYR A 252 19.82 -8.82 35.54
C TYR A 252 18.76 -7.72 35.38
N ALA A 253 18.10 -7.34 36.49
CA ALA A 253 17.13 -6.25 36.50
C ALA A 253 17.78 -4.90 36.15
N TRP A 254 18.99 -4.65 36.66
CA TRP A 254 19.77 -3.45 36.33
C TRP A 254 20.18 -3.40 34.86
N LEU A 255 20.64 -4.52 34.27
CA LEU A 255 20.97 -4.57 32.84
C LEU A 255 19.76 -4.31 31.95
N ILE A 256 18.61 -4.85 32.34
CA ILE A 256 17.35 -4.65 31.61
C ILE A 256 16.87 -3.21 31.73
N SER A 257 16.94 -2.58 32.91
CA SER A 257 16.58 -1.16 33.07
C SER A 257 17.53 -0.26 32.27
N LEU A 258 18.82 -0.58 32.23
CA LEU A 258 19.80 0.09 31.38
C LEU A 258 19.45 -0.04 29.89
N SER A 259 19.01 -1.22 29.45
CA SER A 259 18.67 -1.46 28.02
C SER A 259 17.51 -0.59 27.51
N VAL A 260 16.57 -0.21 28.38
CA VAL A 260 15.45 0.67 28.01
C VAL A 260 15.89 2.12 27.79
N ASN A 261 16.90 2.56 28.55
CA ASN A 261 17.44 3.92 28.47
C ASN A 261 18.54 4.03 27.41
N ARG A 262 19.42 3.01 27.34
CA ARG A 262 20.62 2.94 26.49
C ARG A 262 20.85 1.51 26.02
N PHE A 263 20.10 1.12 24.99
CA PHE A 263 20.15 -0.22 24.42
C PHE A 263 21.57 -0.62 23.99
N ASP A 264 22.25 0.24 23.22
CA ASP A 264 23.58 -0.05 22.68
C ASP A 264 24.62 -0.41 23.73
N VAL A 265 24.63 0.30 24.87
CA VAL A 265 25.58 0.07 25.95
C VAL A 265 25.27 -1.24 26.65
N ALA A 266 24.00 -1.47 27.01
CA ALA A 266 23.57 -2.69 27.68
C ALA A 266 23.79 -3.95 26.82
N ALA A 267 23.42 -3.88 25.54
CA ALA A 267 23.51 -5.02 24.63
C ALA A 267 24.96 -5.36 24.29
N LYS A 268 25.82 -4.38 24.02
CA LYS A 268 27.27 -4.62 23.79
C LYS A 268 27.97 -5.11 25.05
N ALA A 269 27.68 -4.52 26.21
CA ALA A 269 28.21 -5.00 27.49
C ALA A 269 27.76 -6.43 27.79
N TYR A 270 26.51 -6.79 27.47
CA TYR A 270 26.03 -8.17 27.55
C TYR A 270 26.81 -9.10 26.62
N VAL A 271 27.11 -8.70 25.38
CA VAL A 271 27.89 -9.52 24.44
C VAL A 271 29.33 -9.72 24.92
N GLU A 272 29.96 -8.68 25.45
CA GLU A 272 31.36 -8.71 25.92
C GLU A 272 31.54 -9.43 27.26
N TRP A 273 30.65 -9.22 28.23
CA TRP A 273 30.75 -9.85 29.55
C TRP A 273 30.45 -11.34 29.49
N THR A 274 31.32 -12.24 29.94
CA THR A 274 31.09 -13.69 29.85
C THR A 274 29.93 -14.22 30.71
N GLY A 275 29.38 -13.38 31.60
CA GLY A 275 28.36 -13.76 32.57
C GLY A 275 28.96 -14.25 33.89
N PRO A 276 28.12 -14.75 34.82
CA PRO A 276 28.58 -15.28 36.11
C PRO A 276 29.59 -16.42 35.91
N ALA A 277 30.68 -16.40 36.72
CA ALA A 277 31.87 -17.23 36.55
C ALA A 277 31.56 -18.73 36.39
N ARG A 278 32.19 -19.37 35.39
CA ARG A 278 31.98 -20.77 34.99
C ARG A 278 32.13 -21.81 36.12
N SER A 279 32.92 -21.51 37.16
CA SER A 279 33.16 -22.41 38.28
C SER A 279 32.00 -22.56 39.27
N SER A 280 30.94 -21.75 39.14
CA SER A 280 29.76 -21.78 40.04
C SER A 280 28.42 -21.92 39.30
N GLN A 281 28.44 -22.11 37.98
CA GLN A 281 27.21 -22.21 37.17
C GLN A 281 26.40 -23.45 37.55
N SER A 282 25.38 -23.24 38.38
CA SER A 282 24.19 -24.07 38.33
C SER A 282 23.50 -23.84 36.98
N GLY A 283 22.81 -24.87 36.44
CA GLY A 283 22.06 -24.71 35.19
C GLY A 283 21.04 -23.56 35.23
N ASP A 284 20.54 -23.25 36.43
CA ASP A 284 19.55 -22.19 36.67
C ASP A 284 20.13 -20.77 36.52
N GLU A 285 21.40 -20.54 36.89
CA GLU A 285 22.06 -19.23 36.74
C GLU A 285 22.37 -18.90 35.29
N ALA A 286 22.84 -19.89 34.52
CA ALA A 286 23.08 -19.76 33.09
C ALA A 286 21.77 -19.49 32.34
N ALA A 287 20.68 -20.16 32.73
CA ALA A 287 19.34 -19.89 32.21
C ALA A 287 18.84 -18.48 32.54
N GLY A 288 19.08 -17.98 33.76
CA GLY A 288 18.76 -16.60 34.14
C GLY A 288 19.53 -15.54 33.34
N TYR A 289 20.82 -15.77 33.08
CA TYR A 289 21.63 -14.88 32.25
C TYR A 289 21.22 -14.92 30.77
N ALA A 290 20.87 -16.10 30.24
CA ALA A 290 20.31 -16.22 28.89
C ALA A 290 18.95 -15.50 28.78
N GLN A 291 18.07 -15.66 29.77
CA GLN A 291 16.78 -14.95 29.86
C GLN A 291 16.97 -13.43 29.83
N THR A 292 17.99 -12.93 30.52
CA THR A 292 18.33 -11.51 30.53
C THR A 292 18.71 -11.00 29.13
N GLY A 293 19.49 -11.78 28.38
CA GLY A 293 19.81 -11.47 26.98
C GLY A 293 18.56 -11.37 26.11
N LEU A 294 17.66 -12.34 26.23
CA LEU A 294 16.38 -12.32 25.50
C LEU A 294 15.51 -11.11 25.89
N ALA A 295 15.50 -10.74 27.18
CA ALA A 295 14.78 -9.57 27.68
C ALA A 295 15.37 -8.23 27.18
N ILE A 296 16.70 -8.11 27.07
CA ILE A 296 17.38 -6.93 26.51
C ILE A 296 16.92 -6.68 25.08
N ILE A 297 16.73 -7.73 24.27
CA ILE A 297 16.24 -7.60 22.89
C ILE A 297 14.85 -6.94 22.86
N TYR A 298 13.92 -7.32 23.75
CA TYR A 298 12.61 -6.66 23.84
C TYR A 298 12.70 -5.19 24.30
N GLY A 299 13.80 -4.79 24.94
CA GLY A 299 14.09 -3.39 25.28
C GLY A 299 14.54 -2.51 24.11
N CYS A 300 14.86 -3.11 22.95
CA CYS A 300 15.33 -2.37 21.76
C CYS A 300 14.21 -1.48 21.18
N ARG A 301 14.39 -0.16 21.29
CA ARG A 301 13.50 0.85 20.70
C ARG A 301 14.01 1.39 19.37
N GLU A 302 15.28 1.20 19.07
CA GLU A 302 15.92 1.70 17.87
C GLU A 302 15.64 0.78 16.67
N ALA A 303 15.29 1.37 15.53
CA ALA A 303 15.02 0.65 14.29
C ALA A 303 16.18 0.78 13.28
N SER A 304 17.42 0.63 13.76
CA SER A 304 18.64 0.74 12.96
C SER A 304 19.17 -0.65 12.57
N THR A 305 19.89 -0.72 11.44
CA THR A 305 20.55 -1.96 11.00
C THR A 305 21.56 -2.47 12.02
N ASP A 306 22.25 -1.55 12.68
CA ASP A 306 23.32 -1.84 13.63
C ASP A 306 22.74 -2.39 14.94
N ALA A 307 21.63 -1.82 15.42
CA ALA A 307 20.91 -2.33 16.59
C ALA A 307 20.41 -3.77 16.35
N TYR A 308 19.86 -4.06 15.16
CA TYR A 308 19.42 -5.43 14.85
C TYR A 308 20.59 -6.41 14.73
N ALA A 309 21.74 -5.99 14.22
CA ALA A 309 22.94 -6.82 14.19
C ALA A 309 23.42 -7.17 15.62
N ILE A 310 23.40 -6.21 16.54
CA ILE A 310 23.73 -6.44 17.96
C ILE A 310 22.69 -7.36 18.61
N CYS A 311 21.38 -7.16 18.38
CA CYS A 311 20.35 -8.08 18.84
C CYS A 311 20.60 -9.52 18.38
N GLY A 312 21.06 -9.72 17.14
CA GLY A 312 21.44 -11.04 16.63
C GLY A 312 22.60 -11.66 17.38
N GLN A 313 23.62 -10.87 17.75
CA GLN A 313 24.74 -11.34 18.58
C GLN A 313 24.28 -11.71 20.00
N VAL A 314 23.42 -10.88 20.61
CA VAL A 314 22.81 -11.16 21.93
C VAL A 314 22.01 -12.46 21.89
N LEU A 315 21.20 -12.66 20.85
CA LEU A 315 20.40 -13.88 20.67
C LEU A 315 21.29 -15.12 20.49
N GLY A 316 22.32 -15.04 19.64
CA GLY A 316 23.26 -16.14 19.41
C GLY A 316 24.02 -16.52 20.69
N LYS A 317 24.40 -15.53 21.49
CA LYS A 317 25.03 -15.75 22.80
C LYS A 317 24.06 -16.41 23.79
N ALA A 318 22.84 -15.90 23.92
CA ALA A 318 21.82 -16.48 24.81
C ALA A 318 21.51 -17.94 24.44
N ALA A 319 21.42 -18.25 23.13
CA ALA A 319 21.26 -19.62 22.63
C ALA A 319 22.46 -20.51 23.00
N GLY A 320 23.68 -20.00 22.80
CA GLY A 320 24.92 -20.73 23.11
C GLY A 320 25.09 -21.05 24.60
N LEU A 321 24.62 -20.18 25.51
CA LEU A 321 24.68 -20.40 26.96
C LEU A 321 23.82 -21.58 27.42
N VAL A 322 22.74 -21.89 26.70
CA VAL A 322 21.80 -22.98 27.04
C VAL A 322 22.00 -24.21 26.13
N GLY A 323 22.95 -24.14 25.20
CA GLY A 323 23.25 -25.23 24.26
C GLY A 323 22.17 -25.43 23.18
N LEU A 324 21.41 -24.37 22.86
CA LEU A 324 20.37 -24.38 21.83
C LEU A 324 20.92 -23.96 20.46
N LEU A 325 20.20 -24.32 19.39
CA LEU A 325 20.60 -24.01 18.02
C LEU A 325 20.70 -22.49 17.80
N GLN A 326 21.82 -22.03 17.27
CA GLN A 326 22.01 -20.64 16.88
C GLN A 326 21.38 -20.39 15.50
N VAL A 327 20.56 -19.34 15.39
CA VAL A 327 19.97 -18.92 14.12
C VAL A 327 20.85 -17.83 13.50
N GLU A 328 21.35 -18.07 12.29
CA GLU A 328 22.18 -17.10 11.59
C GLU A 328 21.30 -16.02 10.92
N LEU A 329 21.42 -14.78 11.40
CA LEU A 329 20.60 -13.63 10.95
C LEU A 329 21.34 -12.68 9.98
N SER A 330 22.55 -13.03 9.56
CA SER A 330 23.52 -12.13 8.91
C SER A 330 23.21 -11.85 7.43
N HIS A 331 22.72 -12.84 6.66
CA HIS A 331 22.67 -12.72 5.19
C HIS A 331 21.40 -13.24 4.50
N SER A 332 20.71 -14.24 5.05
CA SER A 332 19.49 -14.81 4.46
C SER A 332 18.30 -14.71 5.41
N GLU A 333 17.08 -14.69 4.86
CA GLU A 333 15.85 -14.87 5.63
C GLU A 333 15.80 -16.32 6.14
N PRO A 334 16.01 -16.59 7.43
CA PRO A 334 16.09 -17.95 7.94
C PRO A 334 14.71 -18.61 7.91
N GLU A 335 14.65 -19.90 7.60
CA GLU A 335 13.40 -20.65 7.72
C GLU A 335 13.09 -20.93 9.19
N ILE A 336 11.97 -20.40 9.67
CA ILE A 336 11.58 -20.48 11.09
C ILE A 336 10.30 -21.30 11.19
N SER A 337 10.40 -22.46 11.85
CA SER A 337 9.27 -23.34 12.13
C SER A 337 9.00 -23.39 13.62
N LEU A 338 7.87 -22.82 14.05
CA LEU A 338 7.44 -22.84 15.45
C LEU A 338 6.53 -24.05 15.75
N PRO A 339 6.64 -24.66 16.94
CA PRO A 339 5.73 -25.72 17.38
C PRO A 339 4.26 -25.28 17.49
N GLU A 340 3.33 -26.19 17.21
CA GLU A 340 1.87 -25.94 17.06
C GLU A 340 1.14 -25.45 18.34
N ASN A 341 1.81 -25.43 19.50
CA ASN A 341 1.25 -24.97 20.77
C ASN A 341 1.97 -23.76 21.37
N THR A 342 2.80 -23.05 20.59
CA THR A 342 3.63 -21.94 21.09
C THR A 342 2.81 -20.80 21.71
N THR A 343 1.57 -20.58 21.26
CA THR A 343 0.65 -19.56 21.81
C THR A 343 0.05 -19.93 23.16
N LYS A 344 0.01 -21.23 23.52
CA LYS A 344 -0.59 -21.71 24.77
C LYS A 344 0.34 -21.36 25.93
N GLY A 345 0.06 -20.26 26.61
CA GLY A 345 0.81 -19.77 27.77
C GLY A 345 1.47 -18.40 27.58
N LEU A 346 1.30 -17.75 26.41
CA LEU A 346 1.75 -16.37 26.19
C LEU A 346 0.61 -15.40 26.53
N ASN A 347 0.86 -14.45 27.44
CA ASN A 347 -0.06 -13.36 27.72
C ASN A 347 0.54 -12.01 27.34
N GLU A 348 -0.29 -11.04 26.97
CA GLU A 348 0.20 -9.69 26.63
C GLU A 348 0.90 -9.01 27.82
N THR A 349 0.49 -9.34 29.05
CA THR A 349 1.12 -8.86 30.29
C THR A 349 2.57 -9.32 30.47
N ASP A 350 2.97 -10.39 29.79
CA ASP A 350 4.32 -10.95 29.88
C ASP A 350 5.34 -10.11 29.11
N LEU A 351 4.89 -9.26 28.19
CA LEU A 351 5.73 -8.28 27.47
C LEU A 351 5.98 -6.99 28.29
N LEU A 352 5.39 -6.86 29.48
CA LEU A 352 5.67 -5.74 30.37
C LEU A 352 7.06 -5.88 30.99
N HIS A 353 7.77 -4.76 31.14
CA HIS A 353 9.16 -4.72 31.57
C HIS A 353 9.45 -5.49 32.87
N HIS A 354 8.58 -5.36 33.88
CA HIS A 354 8.70 -6.04 35.17
C HIS A 354 8.40 -7.55 35.11
N SER A 355 7.80 -8.04 34.01
CA SER A 355 7.46 -9.44 33.81
C SER A 355 8.51 -10.20 32.99
N LEU A 356 9.43 -9.50 32.28
CA LEU A 356 10.43 -10.13 31.41
C LEU A 356 11.41 -11.06 32.14
N LEU A 357 11.68 -10.81 33.42
CA LEU A 357 12.56 -11.65 34.27
C LEU A 357 11.83 -12.76 35.02
N LYS A 358 10.50 -12.86 34.93
CA LYS A 358 9.76 -13.95 35.61
C LYS A 358 10.14 -15.28 34.97
N LYS A 359 10.49 -16.28 35.78
CA LYS A 359 10.87 -17.63 35.31
C LYS A 359 9.78 -18.32 34.48
N THR A 360 8.51 -17.92 34.65
CA THR A 360 7.35 -18.44 33.93
C THR A 360 7.06 -17.73 32.60
N ASN A 361 7.84 -16.71 32.22
CA ASN A 361 7.57 -15.90 31.04
C ASN A 361 7.90 -16.67 29.74
N GLY A 362 6.89 -16.93 28.90
CA GLY A 362 7.08 -17.67 27.65
C GLY A 362 7.84 -16.93 26.55
N PHE A 363 8.00 -15.61 26.63
CA PHE A 363 8.73 -14.80 25.64
C PHE A 363 10.24 -14.76 25.88
N THR A 364 10.67 -14.84 27.14
CA THR A 364 12.07 -14.64 27.55
C THR A 364 12.68 -15.85 28.23
N ARG A 365 11.89 -16.85 28.63
CA ARG A 365 12.43 -18.13 29.11
C ARG A 365 13.30 -18.73 28.00
N PRO A 366 14.55 -19.14 28.27
CA PRO A 366 15.42 -19.68 27.24
C PRO A 366 14.92 -21.06 26.81
N SER A 367 14.24 -21.10 25.68
CA SER A 367 13.71 -22.30 25.04
C SER A 367 13.91 -22.16 23.54
N GLU A 368 13.84 -23.28 22.83
CA GLU A 368 13.92 -23.25 21.36
C GLU A 368 12.82 -22.35 20.77
N THR A 369 11.63 -22.38 21.35
CA THR A 369 10.50 -21.55 20.92
C THR A 369 10.74 -20.05 21.07
N SER A 370 11.31 -19.58 22.19
CA SER A 370 11.54 -18.15 22.42
C SER A 370 12.67 -17.61 21.55
N ILE A 371 13.71 -18.42 21.30
CA ILE A 371 14.82 -18.08 20.41
C ILE A 371 14.33 -17.99 18.96
N LEU A 372 13.59 -18.98 18.48
CA LEU A 372 13.02 -18.98 17.13
C LEU A 372 12.01 -17.83 16.94
N LEU A 373 11.17 -17.55 17.94
CA LEU A 373 10.24 -16.43 17.92
C LEU A 373 11.00 -15.09 17.80
N LEU A 374 12.03 -14.87 18.63
CA LEU A 374 12.84 -13.65 18.56
C LEU A 374 13.62 -13.53 17.24
N ALA A 375 14.13 -14.64 16.69
CA ALA A 375 14.76 -14.64 15.37
C ALA A 375 13.78 -14.17 14.27
N GLY A 376 12.52 -14.62 14.34
CA GLY A 376 11.46 -14.23 13.39
C GLY A 376 11.05 -12.77 13.55
N LEU A 377 10.92 -12.30 14.80
CA LEU A 377 10.65 -10.91 15.11
C LEU A 377 11.78 -9.98 14.66
N LEU A 378 13.05 -10.36 14.86
CA LEU A 378 14.20 -9.58 14.40
C LEU A 378 14.28 -9.52 12.87
N THR A 379 14.02 -10.63 12.18
CA THR A 379 13.98 -10.66 10.71
C THR A 379 12.84 -9.79 10.18
N THR A 380 11.66 -9.89 10.80
CA THR A 380 10.49 -9.02 10.52
C THR A 380 10.84 -7.55 10.70
N ALA A 381 11.46 -7.19 11.83
CA ALA A 381 11.86 -5.82 12.14
C ALA A 381 12.86 -5.27 11.10
N ARG A 382 13.83 -6.09 10.68
CA ARG A 382 14.82 -5.74 9.64
C ARG A 382 14.16 -5.49 8.29
N ILE A 383 13.21 -6.34 7.88
CA ILE A 383 12.46 -6.16 6.61
C ILE A 383 11.65 -4.86 6.67
N LEU A 384 10.89 -4.63 7.75
CA LEU A 384 10.05 -3.43 7.91
C LEU A 384 10.89 -2.15 7.96
N SER A 385 12.02 -2.15 8.68
CA SER A 385 12.96 -1.02 8.71
C SER A 385 13.57 -0.76 7.32
N GLY A 386 13.83 -1.81 6.53
CA GLY A 386 14.20 -1.70 5.12
C GLY A 386 13.16 -0.94 4.28
N TYR A 387 11.88 -1.03 4.64
CA TYR A 387 10.78 -0.27 4.05
C TYR A 387 10.55 1.13 4.65
N GLY A 388 11.32 1.51 5.67
CA GLY A 388 11.18 2.78 6.39
C GLY A 388 10.08 2.77 7.47
N LEU A 389 9.61 1.59 7.86
CA LEU A 389 8.65 1.40 8.96
C LEU A 389 9.41 0.99 10.22
N ALA A 390 9.52 1.92 11.19
CA ALA A 390 10.16 1.66 12.47
C ALA A 390 9.18 0.98 13.43
N TRP A 391 9.57 -0.17 13.96
CA TRP A 391 8.80 -0.94 14.94
C TRP A 391 9.68 -1.37 16.11
N THR A 392 9.11 -1.35 17.32
CA THR A 392 9.76 -1.97 18.47
C THR A 392 9.53 -3.49 18.45
N ILE A 393 10.48 -4.25 18.99
CA ILE A 393 10.37 -5.72 19.00
C ILE A 393 9.19 -6.19 19.85
N ALA A 394 8.89 -5.47 20.95
CA ALA A 394 7.73 -5.75 21.78
C ALA A 394 6.40 -5.52 21.02
N ASP A 395 6.29 -4.44 20.24
CA ASP A 395 5.09 -4.19 19.44
C ASP A 395 4.91 -5.22 18.33
N LEU A 396 6.01 -5.66 17.70
CA LEU A 396 5.99 -6.75 16.73
C LEU A 396 5.54 -8.05 17.38
N ALA A 397 6.01 -8.37 18.59
CA ALA A 397 5.54 -9.54 19.32
C ALA A 397 4.04 -9.47 19.60
N ARG A 398 3.53 -8.29 19.99
CA ARG A 398 2.08 -8.08 20.18
C ARG A 398 1.29 -8.29 18.91
N THR A 399 1.75 -7.75 17.77
CA THR A 399 1.06 -7.95 16.49
C THR A 399 1.11 -9.40 16.04
N CYS A 400 2.28 -10.03 16.09
CA CYS A 400 2.49 -11.39 15.62
C CYS A 400 1.70 -12.44 16.43
N VAL A 401 1.65 -12.29 17.76
CA VAL A 401 1.01 -13.27 18.66
C VAL A 401 -0.47 -12.96 18.89
N PHE A 402 -0.82 -11.69 19.16
CA PHE A 402 -2.17 -11.28 19.58
C PHE A 402 -2.92 -10.46 18.51
N GLY A 403 -2.35 -10.30 17.32
CA GLY A 403 -2.96 -9.55 16.23
C GLY A 403 -4.25 -10.19 15.72
N SER A 404 -5.23 -9.35 15.41
CA SER A 404 -6.46 -9.76 14.71
C SER A 404 -6.26 -9.70 13.20
N GLU A 405 -7.09 -10.42 12.45
CA GLU A 405 -7.09 -10.40 10.98
C GLU A 405 -7.23 -8.97 10.43
N ARG A 406 -8.09 -8.13 11.04
CA ARG A 406 -8.26 -6.73 10.66
C ARG A 406 -6.97 -5.94 10.83
N ARG A 407 -6.27 -6.12 11.97
CA ARG A 407 -5.00 -5.45 12.23
C ARG A 407 -3.95 -5.86 11.20
N HIS A 408 -3.82 -7.14 10.89
CA HIS A 408 -2.85 -7.62 9.89
C HIS A 408 -3.16 -7.07 8.49
N LYS A 409 -4.45 -6.98 8.14
CA LYS A 409 -4.89 -6.39 6.86
C LYS A 409 -4.50 -4.91 6.77
N ASP A 410 -4.71 -4.14 7.84
CA ASP A 410 -4.34 -2.72 7.89
C ASP A 410 -2.83 -2.54 7.80
N GLU A 411 -2.05 -3.39 8.45
CA GLU A 411 -0.57 -3.36 8.38
C GLU A 411 -0.04 -3.74 6.99
N LEU A 412 -0.60 -4.76 6.35
CA LEU A 412 -0.28 -5.09 4.95
C LEU A 412 -0.59 -3.91 4.03
N HIS A 413 -1.74 -3.27 4.21
CA HIS A 413 -2.13 -2.12 3.41
C HIS A 413 -1.18 -0.93 3.62
N ARG A 414 -0.77 -0.67 4.87
CA ARG A 414 0.24 0.34 5.22
C ARG A 414 1.59 0.04 4.54
N LEU A 415 2.05 -1.20 4.61
CA LEU A 415 3.31 -1.62 3.99
C LEU A 415 3.29 -1.40 2.46
N LEU A 416 2.23 -1.84 1.78
CA LEU A 416 2.07 -1.69 0.34
C LEU A 416 1.95 -0.21 -0.11
N GLN A 417 1.42 0.67 0.74
CA GLN A 417 1.38 2.11 0.46
C GLN A 417 2.76 2.78 0.63
N HIS A 418 3.57 2.30 1.58
CA HIS A 418 4.89 2.88 1.86
C HIS A 418 5.97 2.44 0.85
N ILE A 419 5.90 1.22 0.31
CA ILE A 419 6.90 0.70 -0.63
C ILE A 419 7.14 1.64 -1.83
N PRO A 420 6.10 2.10 -2.58
CA PRO A 420 6.31 2.98 -3.73
C PRO A 420 6.87 4.37 -3.38
N LEU A 421 6.75 4.80 -2.11
CA LEU A 421 7.26 6.10 -1.65
C LEU A 421 8.77 6.09 -1.42
N GLN A 422 9.42 4.93 -1.49
CA GLN A 422 10.86 4.82 -1.31
C GLN A 422 11.63 5.40 -2.51
N ARG A 423 12.24 6.58 -2.31
CA ARG A 423 12.96 7.30 -3.36
C ARG A 423 14.44 6.90 -3.53
N ARG A 424 15.00 6.10 -2.62
CA ARG A 424 16.45 5.87 -2.51
C ARG A 424 16.97 4.64 -3.26
N ARG A 425 16.11 3.71 -3.70
CA ARG A 425 16.50 2.46 -4.39
C ARG A 425 15.51 2.12 -5.49
N ALA A 426 16.00 1.53 -6.58
CA ALA A 426 15.14 0.86 -7.55
C ALA A 426 14.43 -0.29 -6.82
N ILE A 427 13.10 -0.29 -6.85
CA ILE A 427 12.29 -1.27 -6.11
C ILE A 427 12.27 -2.57 -6.93
N ASP A 428 12.87 -3.63 -6.41
CA ASP A 428 12.73 -4.97 -6.96
C ASP A 428 11.47 -5.65 -6.39
N TRP A 429 10.41 -5.63 -7.18
CA TRP A 429 9.12 -6.20 -6.81
C TRP A 429 9.12 -7.72 -6.59
N ARG A 430 10.12 -8.45 -7.10
CA ARG A 430 10.28 -9.89 -6.79
C ARG A 430 10.73 -10.10 -5.35
N SER A 431 11.78 -9.37 -4.95
CA SER A 431 12.26 -9.39 -3.57
C SER A 431 11.18 -8.88 -2.61
N VAL A 432 10.42 -7.85 -2.99
CA VAL A 432 9.27 -7.37 -2.20
C VAL A 432 8.24 -8.46 -1.99
N ARG A 433 7.82 -9.17 -3.04
CA ARG A 433 6.86 -10.29 -2.91
C ARG A 433 7.41 -11.38 -1.99
N GLN A 434 8.68 -11.78 -2.18
CA GLN A 434 9.31 -12.80 -1.33
C GLN A 434 9.30 -12.39 0.15
N GLN A 435 9.64 -11.13 0.44
CA GLN A 435 9.64 -10.60 1.80
C GLN A 435 8.23 -10.52 2.40
N ILE A 436 7.21 -10.12 1.64
CA ILE A 436 5.82 -10.10 2.13
C ILE A 436 5.34 -11.52 2.43
N LEU A 437 5.67 -12.49 1.58
CA LEU A 437 5.37 -13.90 1.84
C LEU A 437 6.13 -14.44 3.05
N TYR A 438 7.38 -14.03 3.22
CA TYR A 438 8.13 -14.35 4.43
C TYR A 438 7.49 -13.75 5.69
N LEU A 439 6.98 -12.51 5.63
CA LEU A 439 6.23 -11.90 6.74
C LEU A 439 4.91 -12.61 7.06
N HIS A 440 4.39 -13.44 6.14
CA HIS A 440 3.18 -14.24 6.33
C HIS A 440 3.43 -15.58 7.03
N SER A 441 4.55 -16.25 6.75
CA SER A 441 4.81 -17.62 7.23
C SER A 441 6.13 -17.81 7.98
N TRP A 442 7.06 -16.85 7.91
CA TRP A 442 8.49 -16.99 8.26
C TRP A 442 9.19 -18.17 7.58
N SER A 443 8.68 -18.60 6.42
CA SER A 443 9.30 -19.62 5.57
C SER A 443 9.24 -19.18 4.11
N ALA A 444 10.29 -19.55 3.35
CA ALA A 444 10.31 -19.37 1.90
C ALA A 444 9.44 -20.42 1.18
N ASN A 445 9.11 -21.54 1.82
CA ASN A 445 8.32 -22.62 1.24
C ASN A 445 6.82 -22.41 1.48
N GLN A 446 6.06 -22.33 0.39
CA GLN A 446 4.62 -21.99 0.40
C GLN A 446 3.69 -23.15 0.83
N GLN A 447 4.23 -24.25 1.36
CA GLN A 447 3.44 -25.39 1.82
C GLN A 447 2.95 -25.13 3.26
N THR A 448 1.88 -24.35 3.37
CA THR A 448 1.18 -24.16 4.64
C THR A 448 0.23 -25.32 4.87
N ASP A 449 0.68 -26.34 5.60
CA ASP A 449 -0.16 -27.41 6.14
C ASP A 449 -1.12 -26.86 7.22
N GLY A 450 -2.08 -26.00 6.87
CA GLY A 450 -3.17 -25.58 7.79
C GLY A 450 -2.77 -25.02 9.18
N ARG A 451 -1.49 -24.71 9.40
CA ARG A 451 -0.94 -24.31 10.71
C ARG A 451 -1.26 -22.85 10.99
N GLU A 452 -1.69 -22.57 12.23
CA GLU A 452 -1.78 -21.20 12.73
C GLU A 452 -0.38 -20.61 12.88
N GLY A 453 0.10 -19.90 11.86
CA GLY A 453 1.39 -19.21 11.90
C GLY A 453 1.41 -18.07 12.93
N LEU A 454 2.59 -17.81 13.51
CA LEU A 454 2.84 -16.70 14.45
C LEU A 454 3.54 -15.50 13.79
N ALA A 455 3.51 -15.40 12.47
CA ALA A 455 4.19 -14.32 11.74
C ALA A 455 3.36 -13.03 11.67
N PHE A 456 3.99 -11.96 11.20
CA PHE A 456 3.42 -10.61 11.16
C PHE A 456 2.10 -10.50 10.37
N LEU A 457 1.91 -11.33 9.34
CA LEU A 457 0.72 -11.36 8.49
C LEU A 457 -0.05 -12.69 8.56
N SER A 458 0.29 -13.59 9.48
CA SER A 458 -0.15 -14.99 9.46
C SER A 458 -1.67 -15.21 9.55
N ARG A 459 -2.41 -14.28 10.18
CA ARG A 459 -3.88 -14.33 10.29
C ARG A 459 -4.61 -14.10 8.97
N LEU A 460 -3.92 -13.64 7.93
CA LEU A 460 -4.48 -13.47 6.59
C LEU A 460 -4.36 -14.78 5.80
N SER A 461 -5.35 -15.10 4.97
CA SER A 461 -5.18 -16.18 4.01
C SER A 461 -4.15 -15.80 2.94
N LEU A 462 -3.46 -16.80 2.39
CA LEU A 462 -2.48 -16.59 1.32
C LEU A 462 -3.13 -15.90 0.10
N ASP A 463 -4.37 -16.28 -0.23
CA ASP A 463 -5.15 -15.68 -1.31
C ASP A 463 -5.35 -14.18 -1.12
N VAL A 464 -5.64 -13.72 0.11
CA VAL A 464 -5.81 -12.30 0.41
C VAL A 464 -4.50 -11.55 0.27
N VAL A 465 -3.40 -12.12 0.76
CA VAL A 465 -2.05 -11.52 0.65
C VAL A 465 -1.64 -11.39 -0.81
N GLU A 466 -1.74 -12.47 -1.59
CA GLU A 466 -1.42 -12.49 -3.02
C GLU A 466 -2.32 -11.55 -3.82
N THR A 467 -3.61 -11.46 -3.46
CA THR A 467 -4.53 -10.50 -4.09
C THR A 467 -4.09 -9.05 -3.86
N GLN A 468 -3.66 -8.69 -2.65
CA GLN A 468 -3.17 -7.34 -2.35
C GLN A 468 -1.82 -7.05 -3.04
N ILE A 469 -0.94 -8.06 -3.13
CA ILE A 469 0.32 -7.96 -3.87
C ILE A 469 0.03 -7.72 -5.36
N LEU A 470 -0.90 -8.47 -5.96
CA LEU A 470 -1.34 -8.28 -7.34
C LEU A 470 -1.85 -6.84 -7.58
N ASP A 471 -2.72 -6.34 -6.70
CA ASP A 471 -3.24 -4.97 -6.78
C ASP A 471 -2.09 -3.93 -6.72
N ALA A 472 -1.08 -4.15 -5.88
CA ALA A 472 0.10 -3.29 -5.77
C ALA A 472 1.00 -3.35 -7.03
N LEU A 473 1.24 -4.54 -7.58
CA LEU A 473 2.02 -4.73 -8.81
C LEU A 473 1.37 -4.04 -10.01
N LEU A 474 0.04 -4.15 -10.14
CA LEU A 474 -0.73 -3.47 -11.19
C LEU A 474 -0.65 -1.95 -11.06
N LYS A 475 -0.71 -1.42 -9.83
CA LYS A 475 -0.53 0.02 -9.55
C LYS A 475 0.88 0.52 -9.86
N ALA A 476 1.89 -0.32 -9.62
CA ALA A 476 3.30 -0.06 -9.90
C ALA A 476 3.70 -0.28 -11.38
N ALA A 477 2.75 -0.65 -12.25
CA ALA A 477 2.94 -0.93 -13.67
C ALA A 477 3.91 -2.09 -13.97
N GLN A 478 4.03 -3.07 -13.08
CA GLN A 478 4.89 -4.25 -13.23
C GLN A 478 4.18 -5.39 -13.97
N TYR A 479 3.68 -5.13 -15.18
CA TYR A 479 2.78 -6.06 -15.88
C TYR A 479 3.46 -7.36 -16.32
N SER A 480 4.73 -7.30 -16.72
CA SER A 480 5.51 -8.49 -17.11
C SER A 480 5.64 -9.48 -15.95
N LEU A 481 5.93 -8.96 -14.75
CA LEU A 481 6.05 -9.78 -13.55
C LEU A 481 4.71 -10.43 -13.17
N VAL A 482 3.60 -9.70 -13.34
CA VAL A 482 2.25 -10.24 -13.11
C VAL A 482 1.94 -11.40 -14.07
N GLN A 483 2.26 -11.26 -15.36
CA GLN A 483 2.07 -12.35 -16.33
C GLN A 483 2.88 -13.60 -15.98
N GLU A 484 4.13 -13.41 -15.54
CA GLU A 484 4.99 -14.53 -15.16
C GLU A 484 4.45 -15.28 -13.94
N ILE A 485 4.11 -14.55 -12.87
CA ILE A 485 3.71 -15.15 -11.59
C ILE A 485 2.30 -15.73 -11.64
N TYR A 486 1.32 -15.01 -12.19
CA TYR A 486 -0.10 -15.38 -12.04
C TYR A 486 -0.69 -16.08 -13.27
N LEU A 487 -0.05 -16.02 -14.44
CA LEU A 487 -0.60 -16.58 -15.68
C LEU A 487 0.29 -17.64 -16.32
N THR A 488 1.62 -17.50 -16.23
CA THR A 488 2.57 -18.39 -16.90
C THR A 488 3.11 -19.48 -15.96
N SER A 489 3.10 -19.25 -14.66
CA SER A 489 3.61 -20.18 -13.66
C SER A 489 2.82 -21.49 -13.65
N ALA A 490 3.52 -22.61 -13.44
CA ALA A 490 2.93 -23.95 -13.43
C ALA A 490 1.91 -24.16 -12.29
N SER A 491 2.09 -23.46 -11.17
CA SER A 491 1.18 -23.43 -10.03
C SER A 491 0.89 -21.97 -9.64
N PRO A 492 -0.05 -21.29 -10.32
CA PRO A 492 -0.37 -19.91 -10.01
C PRO A 492 -1.01 -19.82 -8.62
N PRO A 493 -0.65 -18.81 -7.80
CA PRO A 493 -1.14 -18.69 -6.43
C PRO A 493 -2.61 -18.24 -6.34
N LEU A 494 -3.18 -17.72 -7.43
CA LEU A 494 -4.57 -17.26 -7.50
C LEU A 494 -5.27 -17.91 -8.71
N SER A 495 -6.59 -18.02 -8.65
CA SER A 495 -7.36 -18.55 -9.77
C SER A 495 -7.36 -17.55 -10.95
N SER A 496 -7.44 -18.08 -12.17
CA SER A 496 -7.51 -17.25 -13.38
C SER A 496 -8.72 -16.29 -13.38
N SER A 497 -9.81 -16.64 -12.69
CA SER A 497 -11.01 -15.80 -12.54
C SER A 497 -10.77 -14.61 -11.61
N GLU A 498 -10.08 -14.83 -10.50
CA GLU A 498 -9.73 -13.76 -9.55
C GLU A 498 -8.74 -12.78 -10.15
N VAL A 499 -7.71 -13.28 -10.83
CA VAL A 499 -6.74 -12.43 -11.55
C VAL A 499 -7.46 -11.57 -12.59
N HIS A 500 -8.38 -12.16 -13.36
CA HIS A 500 -9.21 -11.43 -14.33
C HIS A 500 -10.03 -10.33 -13.67
N SER A 501 -10.74 -10.63 -12.58
CA SER A 501 -11.53 -9.66 -11.82
C SER A 501 -10.68 -8.49 -11.29
N ARG A 502 -9.47 -8.78 -10.78
CA ARG A 502 -8.53 -7.77 -10.27
C ARG A 502 -7.95 -6.89 -11.37
N VAL A 503 -7.60 -7.48 -12.52
CA VAL A 503 -7.18 -6.71 -13.70
C VAL A 503 -8.28 -5.77 -14.16
N VAL A 504 -9.53 -6.26 -14.25
CA VAL A 504 -10.69 -5.43 -14.61
C VAL A 504 -10.89 -4.29 -13.60
N ALA A 505 -10.80 -4.56 -12.30
CA ALA A 505 -10.89 -3.55 -11.26
C ALA A 505 -9.78 -2.49 -11.38
N ALA A 506 -8.53 -2.90 -11.63
CA ALA A 506 -7.41 -2.00 -11.82
C ALA A 506 -7.54 -1.11 -13.07
N ILE A 507 -8.10 -1.65 -14.17
CA ILE A 507 -8.39 -0.85 -15.36
C ILE A 507 -9.44 0.21 -15.05
N TYR A 508 -10.53 -0.16 -14.36
CA TYR A 508 -11.56 0.79 -13.96
C TYR A 508 -11.04 1.83 -12.96
N GLU A 509 -10.21 1.46 -11.98
CA GLU A 509 -9.60 2.41 -11.06
C GLU A 509 -8.70 3.43 -11.80
N ALA A 510 -7.91 2.98 -12.78
CA ALA A 510 -7.08 3.86 -13.60
C ALA A 510 -7.91 4.77 -14.53
N TYR A 511 -8.99 4.22 -15.10
CA TYR A 511 -9.93 4.95 -15.96
C TYR A 511 -10.70 6.01 -15.16
N ASP A 512 -11.22 5.65 -13.99
CA ASP A 512 -12.04 6.52 -13.16
C ASP A 512 -11.20 7.65 -12.52
N ASN A 513 -9.92 7.41 -12.23
CA ASN A 513 -9.04 8.46 -11.70
C ASN A 513 -8.38 9.33 -12.78
N ALA A 514 -8.70 9.12 -14.06
CA ALA A 514 -8.10 9.89 -15.15
C ALA A 514 -8.65 11.33 -15.24
N SER A 515 -7.76 12.28 -15.51
CA SER A 515 -8.10 13.70 -15.67
C SER A 515 -8.53 14.09 -17.09
N ASN A 516 -8.21 13.29 -18.08
CA ASN A 516 -8.54 13.50 -19.49
C ASN A 516 -8.82 12.16 -20.17
N GLY A 517 -9.54 12.19 -21.30
CA GLY A 517 -9.90 11.00 -22.07
C GLY A 517 -8.84 10.50 -23.04
N ASN A 518 -7.65 11.12 -23.12
CA ASN A 518 -6.65 10.73 -24.11
C ASN A 518 -5.97 9.41 -23.71
N ARG A 519 -6.10 8.37 -24.55
CA ARG A 519 -5.54 7.02 -24.32
C ARG A 519 -4.02 6.97 -24.19
N ASP A 520 -3.30 8.01 -24.59
CA ASP A 520 -1.84 8.05 -24.56
C ASP A 520 -1.28 8.89 -23.39
N ARG A 521 -2.14 9.46 -22.52
CA ARG A 521 -1.72 10.31 -21.40
C ARG A 521 -2.36 9.92 -20.06
N GLY A 522 -1.59 10.09 -18.98
CA GLY A 522 -2.08 9.99 -17.60
C GLY A 522 -2.73 8.63 -17.24
N GLY A 523 -3.83 8.68 -16.49
CA GLY A 523 -4.57 7.49 -16.04
C GLY A 523 -5.18 6.67 -17.18
N MET A 524 -5.60 7.33 -18.27
CA MET A 524 -6.11 6.64 -19.47
C MET A 524 -5.03 5.82 -20.17
N LYS A 525 -3.79 6.32 -20.23
CA LYS A 525 -2.66 5.52 -20.70
C LYS A 525 -2.47 4.25 -19.88
N ARG A 526 -2.49 4.39 -18.54
CA ARG A 526 -2.36 3.23 -17.65
C ARG A 526 -3.47 2.20 -17.88
N ALA A 527 -4.72 2.64 -17.97
CA ALA A 527 -5.87 1.78 -18.28
C ALA A 527 -5.68 1.02 -19.62
N ASN A 528 -5.24 1.74 -20.66
CA ASN A 528 -4.99 1.18 -21.99
C ASN A 528 -3.78 0.22 -22.01
N ASP A 529 -2.71 0.54 -21.29
CA ASP A 529 -1.51 -0.30 -21.17
C ASP A 529 -1.85 -1.63 -20.46
N ILE A 530 -2.59 -1.58 -19.34
CA ILE A 530 -3.07 -2.79 -18.64
C ILE A 530 -3.91 -3.65 -19.60
N LEU A 531 -4.89 -3.05 -20.29
CA LEU A 531 -5.76 -3.76 -21.23
C LEU A 531 -4.94 -4.45 -22.34
N LYS A 532 -3.98 -3.74 -22.95
CA LYS A 532 -3.13 -4.28 -24.02
C LYS A 532 -2.30 -5.48 -23.56
N VAL A 533 -1.77 -5.43 -22.35
CA VAL A 533 -0.92 -6.51 -21.82
C VAL A 533 -1.74 -7.76 -21.50
N PHE A 534 -2.91 -7.62 -20.85
CA PHE A 534 -3.66 -8.79 -20.36
C PHE A 534 -4.73 -9.33 -21.32
N ARG A 535 -5.21 -8.55 -22.29
CA ARG A 535 -6.21 -9.02 -23.26
C ARG A 535 -5.82 -10.31 -24.00
N PRO A 536 -4.56 -10.49 -24.48
CA PRO A 536 -4.16 -11.74 -25.13
C PRO A 536 -4.30 -12.98 -24.24
N ASN A 537 -4.18 -12.82 -22.92
CA ASN A 537 -4.32 -13.92 -21.96
C ASN A 537 -5.79 -14.27 -21.67
N PHE A 538 -6.74 -13.38 -22.00
CA PHE A 538 -8.18 -13.55 -21.73
C PHE A 538 -9.04 -13.31 -23.00
N PRO A 539 -8.86 -14.11 -24.07
CA PRO A 539 -9.50 -13.85 -25.37
C PRO A 539 -11.03 -13.98 -25.35
N GLN A 540 -11.60 -14.77 -24.42
CA GLN A 540 -13.04 -15.01 -24.32
C GLN A 540 -13.77 -13.98 -23.44
N SER A 541 -13.05 -13.01 -22.86
CA SER A 541 -13.66 -12.04 -21.95
C SER A 541 -14.45 -10.95 -22.71
N SER A 542 -15.78 -10.96 -22.55
CA SER A 542 -16.65 -9.90 -23.03
C SER A 542 -16.41 -8.57 -22.31
N THR A 543 -16.06 -8.61 -21.01
CA THR A 543 -15.81 -7.40 -20.21
C THR A 543 -14.58 -6.63 -20.68
N LEU A 544 -13.46 -7.30 -20.95
CA LEU A 544 -12.26 -6.63 -21.49
C LEU A 544 -12.50 -6.09 -22.90
N THR A 545 -13.31 -6.78 -23.71
CA THR A 545 -13.74 -6.29 -25.03
C THR A 545 -14.62 -5.04 -24.89
N GLY A 546 -15.55 -5.01 -23.94
CA GLY A 546 -16.35 -3.83 -23.63
C GLY A 546 -15.48 -2.64 -23.18
N ILE A 547 -14.48 -2.89 -22.32
CA ILE A 547 -13.52 -1.88 -21.86
C ILE A 547 -12.69 -1.31 -23.03
N ASP A 548 -12.30 -2.13 -24.01
CA ASP A 548 -11.63 -1.65 -25.23
C ASP A 548 -12.50 -0.64 -26.00
N TYR A 549 -13.78 -0.97 -26.20
CA TYR A 549 -14.73 -0.04 -26.83
C TYR A 549 -14.97 1.21 -25.98
N LEU A 550 -15.00 1.08 -24.65
CA LEU A 550 -15.11 2.22 -23.75
C LEU A 550 -13.92 3.17 -23.89
N ILE A 551 -12.69 2.65 -23.82
CA ILE A 551 -11.46 3.46 -23.96
C ILE A 551 -11.41 4.14 -25.34
N LYS A 552 -11.82 3.45 -26.40
CA LYS A 552 -11.93 4.01 -27.76
C LYS A 552 -12.93 5.18 -27.81
N ALA A 553 -14.14 4.97 -27.29
CA ALA A 553 -15.17 6.02 -27.25
C ALA A 553 -14.69 7.25 -26.45
N THR A 554 -14.09 7.04 -25.29
CA THR A 554 -13.56 8.10 -24.42
C THR A 554 -12.43 8.88 -25.08
N HIS A 555 -11.55 8.19 -25.81
CA HIS A 555 -10.48 8.83 -26.57
C HIS A 555 -11.03 9.72 -27.67
N SER A 556 -11.95 9.20 -28.48
CA SER A 556 -12.58 9.96 -29.56
C SER A 556 -13.40 11.15 -29.03
N LEU A 557 -14.12 10.98 -27.92
CA LEU A 557 -14.85 12.08 -27.25
C LEU A 557 -13.92 13.18 -26.73
N SER A 558 -12.69 12.85 -26.34
CA SER A 558 -11.74 13.82 -25.77
C SER A 558 -11.26 14.88 -26.76
N PHE A 559 -11.49 14.68 -28.07
CA PHE A 559 -11.17 15.66 -29.10
C PHE A 559 -12.25 16.73 -29.27
N TYR A 560 -13.43 16.54 -28.67
CA TYR A 560 -14.53 17.49 -28.70
C TYR A 560 -14.54 18.36 -27.43
N GLN A 561 -15.01 19.60 -27.57
CA GLN A 561 -15.20 20.47 -26.41
C GLN A 561 -16.45 20.04 -25.65
N LEU A 562 -16.26 19.46 -24.47
CA LEU A 562 -17.34 18.97 -23.63
C LEU A 562 -17.16 19.48 -22.20
N THR A 563 -18.08 20.34 -21.76
CA THR A 563 -18.18 20.81 -20.37
C THR A 563 -19.53 20.42 -19.80
N LEU A 564 -19.55 19.43 -18.91
CA LEU A 564 -20.78 18.96 -18.25
C LEU A 564 -21.22 19.87 -17.10
N GLN A 565 -20.26 20.50 -16.42
CA GLN A 565 -20.45 21.47 -15.36
C GLN A 565 -19.62 22.72 -15.69
N HIS A 566 -20.09 23.89 -15.24
CA HIS A 566 -19.41 25.16 -15.51
C HIS A 566 -17.96 25.13 -14.98
N GLY A 567 -16.97 25.26 -15.88
CA GLY A 567 -15.55 25.35 -15.52
C GLY A 567 -14.81 24.04 -15.24
N VAL A 568 -15.47 22.86 -15.27
CA VAL A 568 -14.80 21.57 -15.06
C VAL A 568 -14.64 20.82 -16.39
N PRO A 569 -13.41 20.46 -16.80
CA PRO A 569 -13.18 19.70 -18.02
C PRO A 569 -13.74 18.28 -17.93
N PHE A 570 -14.09 17.71 -19.07
CA PHE A 570 -14.61 16.35 -19.17
C PHE A 570 -13.67 15.30 -18.56
N LYS A 571 -14.20 14.51 -17.62
CA LYS A 571 -13.51 13.36 -17.00
C LYS A 571 -14.13 12.04 -17.48
N PRO A 572 -13.33 11.01 -17.77
CA PRO A 572 -13.81 9.70 -18.25
C PRO A 572 -14.90 9.04 -17.38
N VAL A 573 -14.84 9.22 -16.06
CA VAL A 573 -15.85 8.74 -15.09
C VAL A 573 -17.26 9.14 -15.49
N ALA A 574 -17.41 10.34 -16.05
CA ALA A 574 -18.71 10.90 -16.38
C ALA A 574 -19.48 10.04 -17.41
N ILE A 575 -18.78 9.27 -18.26
CA ILE A 575 -19.43 8.34 -19.19
C ILE A 575 -20.07 7.17 -18.43
N ARG A 576 -19.35 6.61 -17.44
CA ARG A 576 -19.81 5.43 -16.68
C ARG A 576 -20.89 5.76 -15.65
N VAL A 577 -20.94 7.00 -15.17
CA VAL A 577 -21.94 7.45 -14.19
C VAL A 577 -23.27 7.84 -14.87
N GLN A 578 -23.26 8.15 -16.16
CA GLN A 578 -24.48 8.52 -16.87
C GLN A 578 -25.33 7.29 -17.19
N LYS A 579 -26.63 7.41 -16.93
CA LYS A 579 -27.64 6.39 -17.27
C LYS A 579 -27.73 6.17 -18.78
N ASP A 580 -27.66 7.26 -19.54
CA ASP A 580 -27.68 7.22 -21.01
C ASP A 580 -26.43 7.94 -21.57
N PRO A 581 -25.40 7.19 -21.98
CA PRO A 581 -24.15 7.77 -22.48
C PRO A 581 -24.33 8.46 -23.85
N LEU A 582 -25.41 8.21 -24.59
CA LEU A 582 -25.66 8.85 -25.89
C LEU A 582 -26.04 10.34 -25.72
N THR A 583 -26.58 10.73 -24.57
CA THR A 583 -26.86 12.15 -24.25
C THR A 583 -25.60 13.02 -24.25
N LEU A 584 -24.41 12.42 -24.09
CA LEU A 584 -23.13 13.14 -24.23
C LEU A 584 -22.94 13.68 -25.63
N LEU A 585 -23.34 12.91 -26.65
CA LEU A 585 -23.19 13.31 -28.05
C LEU A 585 -24.12 14.47 -28.39
N GLU A 586 -25.34 14.48 -27.84
CA GLU A 586 -26.27 15.62 -27.94
C GLU A 586 -25.67 16.89 -27.32
N LYS A 587 -24.99 16.76 -26.18
CA LYS A 587 -24.28 17.89 -25.53
C LYS A 587 -23.07 18.36 -26.33
N VAL A 588 -22.31 17.43 -26.92
CA VAL A 588 -21.19 17.77 -27.83
C VAL A 588 -21.71 18.58 -29.01
N LEU A 589 -22.79 18.14 -29.65
CA LEU A 589 -23.42 18.85 -30.78
C LEU A 589 -23.98 20.22 -30.40
N ALA A 590 -24.43 20.40 -29.15
CA ALA A 590 -24.90 21.69 -28.65
C ALA A 590 -23.76 22.67 -28.29
N GLN A 591 -22.60 22.16 -27.88
CA GLN A 591 -21.45 22.97 -27.41
C GLN A 591 -20.45 23.28 -28.54
N ASP A 592 -20.24 22.35 -29.47
CA ASP A 592 -19.33 22.51 -30.60
C ASP A 592 -20.12 22.78 -31.89
N ALA A 593 -20.09 24.04 -32.33
CA ALA A 593 -20.81 24.54 -33.50
C ALA A 593 -20.43 23.87 -34.82
N ARG A 594 -19.34 23.08 -34.89
CA ARG A 594 -18.93 22.36 -36.12
C ARG A 594 -18.97 20.84 -35.98
N ALA A 595 -19.31 20.30 -34.79
CA ALA A 595 -19.30 18.86 -34.56
C ALA A 595 -20.24 18.09 -35.50
N TYR A 596 -21.37 18.69 -35.92
CA TYR A 596 -22.31 18.03 -36.83
C TYR A 596 -21.69 17.66 -38.19
N THR A 597 -20.63 18.32 -38.64
CA THR A 597 -19.95 18.01 -39.91
C THR A 597 -19.17 16.68 -39.88
N LYS A 598 -18.84 16.18 -38.68
CA LYS A 598 -18.08 14.94 -38.46
C LYS A 598 -19.00 13.79 -38.03
N LEU A 599 -20.06 13.56 -38.80
CA LEU A 599 -21.06 12.54 -38.46
C LEU A 599 -20.45 11.14 -38.32
N ASP A 600 -19.56 10.73 -39.23
CA ASP A 600 -18.97 9.38 -39.18
C ASP A 600 -18.18 9.12 -37.87
N ASP A 601 -17.46 10.13 -37.36
CA ASP A 601 -16.75 10.05 -36.08
C ASP A 601 -17.74 9.91 -34.90
N LEU A 602 -18.85 10.68 -34.92
CA LEU A 602 -19.89 10.62 -33.89
C LEU A 602 -20.64 9.27 -33.90
N LEU A 603 -20.87 8.70 -35.08
CA LEU A 603 -21.45 7.37 -35.25
C LEU A 603 -20.51 6.29 -34.72
N GLU A 604 -19.20 6.38 -34.96
CA GLU A 604 -18.22 5.45 -34.42
C GLU A 604 -18.16 5.52 -32.88
N ILE A 605 -18.24 6.72 -32.30
CA ILE A 605 -18.36 6.90 -30.84
C ILE A 605 -19.64 6.25 -30.33
N ALA A 606 -20.78 6.47 -30.98
CA ALA A 606 -22.07 5.90 -30.58
C ALA A 606 -22.04 4.36 -30.59
N ARG A 607 -21.52 3.74 -31.66
CA ARG A 607 -21.30 2.29 -31.75
C ARG A 607 -20.43 1.78 -30.62
N SER A 608 -19.33 2.50 -30.33
CA SER A 608 -18.39 2.12 -29.28
C SER A 608 -19.01 2.23 -27.89
N LEU A 609 -19.82 3.25 -27.62
CA LEU A 609 -20.55 3.40 -26.34
C LEU A 609 -21.57 2.28 -26.11
N VAL A 610 -22.32 1.88 -27.16
CA VAL A 610 -23.28 0.77 -27.07
C VAL A 610 -22.56 -0.58 -26.88
N ARG A 611 -21.48 -0.81 -27.63
CA ARG A 611 -20.66 -2.04 -27.53
C ARG A 611 -19.85 -2.13 -26.23
N ALA A 612 -19.57 -1.00 -25.58
CA ALA A 612 -18.90 -0.97 -24.30
C ALA A 612 -19.74 -1.61 -23.18
N HIS A 613 -21.05 -1.82 -23.39
CA HIS A 613 -21.98 -2.46 -22.44
C HIS A 613 -21.75 -1.93 -21.02
N ILE A 614 -21.82 -0.61 -20.85
CA ILE A 614 -21.86 0.02 -19.53
C ILE A 614 -23.14 -0.50 -18.89
N SER A 615 -23.05 -1.59 -18.12
CA SER A 615 -24.22 -2.26 -17.55
C SER A 615 -25.07 -1.20 -16.86
N ASP A 616 -26.28 -1.00 -17.39
CA ASP A 616 -27.26 -0.09 -16.83
C ASP A 616 -27.64 -0.67 -15.46
N ARG A 617 -26.97 -0.20 -14.41
CA ARG A 617 -27.26 -0.61 -13.02
C ARG A 617 -28.65 -0.08 -12.66
N GLY A 618 -29.69 -0.78 -13.11
CA GLY A 618 -31.07 -0.44 -12.74
C GLY A 618 -32.18 -1.04 -13.60
N ASN A 619 -31.95 -1.37 -14.88
CA ASN A 619 -33.03 -1.84 -15.75
C ASN A 619 -32.84 -3.29 -16.18
N MET A 620 -33.56 -4.19 -15.51
CA MET A 620 -33.82 -5.58 -15.94
C MET A 620 -34.69 -5.67 -17.22
N VAL A 621 -34.90 -4.56 -17.93
CA VAL A 621 -35.89 -4.46 -19.02
C VAL A 621 -35.25 -4.49 -20.41
N ASP A 622 -33.96 -4.16 -20.55
CA ASP A 622 -33.37 -3.92 -21.88
C ASP A 622 -32.38 -5.00 -22.35
N ASP A 623 -31.98 -5.94 -21.49
CA ASP A 623 -30.96 -6.97 -21.81
C ASP A 623 -31.42 -8.06 -22.80
N SER A 624 -32.68 -8.00 -23.26
CA SER A 624 -33.26 -8.93 -24.24
C SER A 624 -33.06 -8.49 -25.69
N GLU A 625 -32.72 -7.21 -25.95
CA GLU A 625 -32.53 -6.72 -27.31
C GLU A 625 -31.12 -7.01 -27.87
N PRO A 626 -31.00 -7.51 -29.11
CA PRO A 626 -29.71 -7.74 -29.75
C PRO A 626 -28.85 -6.48 -29.79
N ILE A 627 -27.55 -6.62 -29.51
CA ILE A 627 -26.56 -5.51 -29.54
C ILE A 627 -26.60 -4.76 -30.88
N GLU A 628 -26.86 -5.48 -31.97
CA GLU A 628 -26.98 -4.94 -33.32
C GLU A 628 -28.16 -3.96 -33.47
N LEU A 629 -29.30 -4.27 -32.84
CA LEU A 629 -30.48 -3.39 -32.84
C LEU A 629 -30.20 -2.12 -32.05
N ARG A 630 -29.58 -2.24 -30.86
CA ARG A 630 -29.20 -1.06 -30.05
C ARG A 630 -28.17 -0.18 -30.78
N THR A 631 -27.23 -0.77 -31.53
CA THR A 631 -26.29 0.03 -32.34
C THR A 631 -27.01 0.81 -33.44
N LEU A 632 -27.98 0.20 -34.12
CA LEU A 632 -28.77 0.86 -35.15
C LEU A 632 -29.57 2.02 -34.56
N LEU A 633 -30.27 1.80 -33.45
CA LEU A 633 -31.05 2.84 -32.75
C LEU A 633 -30.16 4.01 -32.31
N ALA A 634 -28.96 3.72 -31.81
CA ALA A 634 -28.00 4.76 -31.45
C ALA A 634 -27.53 5.57 -32.67
N GLU A 635 -27.26 4.92 -33.80
CA GLU A 635 -26.88 5.59 -35.04
C GLU A 635 -27.99 6.52 -35.56
N GLN A 636 -29.24 6.04 -35.53
CA GLN A 636 -30.40 6.85 -35.93
C GLN A 636 -30.58 8.07 -35.03
N ARG A 637 -30.49 7.89 -33.70
CA ARG A 637 -30.60 8.98 -32.73
C ARG A 637 -29.51 10.04 -32.90
N VAL A 638 -28.26 9.62 -33.10
CA VAL A 638 -27.13 10.55 -33.31
C VAL A 638 -27.25 11.27 -34.65
N THR A 639 -27.70 10.58 -35.70
CA THR A 639 -27.99 11.19 -37.00
C THR A 639 -29.09 12.24 -36.88
N TYR A 640 -30.17 11.94 -36.15
CA TYR A 640 -31.23 12.90 -35.85
C TYR A 640 -30.67 14.13 -35.11
N ALA A 641 -29.89 13.92 -34.05
CA ALA A 641 -29.28 15.02 -33.29
C ALA A 641 -28.35 15.89 -34.15
N ALA A 642 -27.56 15.28 -35.04
CA ALA A 642 -26.68 16.00 -35.96
C ALA A 642 -27.46 16.83 -36.99
N ILE A 643 -28.57 16.31 -37.53
CA ILE A 643 -29.47 17.05 -38.41
C ILE A 643 -30.04 18.26 -37.68
N MET A 644 -30.54 18.08 -36.45
CA MET A 644 -31.09 19.18 -35.66
C MET A 644 -30.03 20.26 -35.35
N ALA A 645 -28.78 19.86 -35.08
CA ALA A 645 -27.68 20.79 -34.87
C ALA A 645 -27.29 21.56 -36.15
N ALA A 646 -27.26 20.89 -37.31
CA ALA A 646 -27.00 21.53 -38.60
C ALA A 646 -28.09 22.59 -38.92
N LEU A 647 -29.36 22.25 -38.71
CA LEU A 647 -30.48 23.17 -38.90
C LEU A 647 -30.41 24.37 -37.93
N ALA A 648 -30.00 24.15 -36.68
CA ALA A 648 -29.81 25.23 -35.70
C ALA A 648 -28.70 26.22 -36.12
N MET A 649 -27.66 25.72 -36.79
CA MET A 649 -26.57 26.54 -37.34
C MET A 649 -26.85 27.11 -38.74
N ASN A 650 -28.08 26.94 -39.25
CA ASN A 650 -28.51 27.33 -40.59
C ASN A 650 -27.76 26.66 -41.76
N ASP A 651 -27.20 25.47 -41.54
CA ASP A 651 -26.60 24.64 -42.59
C ASP A 651 -27.61 23.61 -43.12
N PHE A 652 -28.44 24.05 -44.06
CA PHE A 652 -29.45 23.20 -44.68
C PHE A 652 -28.84 22.14 -45.61
N ASP A 653 -27.74 22.44 -46.29
CA ASP A 653 -27.14 21.55 -47.28
C ASP A 653 -26.62 20.28 -46.62
N THR A 654 -25.95 20.41 -45.46
CA THR A 654 -25.49 19.26 -44.67
C THR A 654 -26.65 18.46 -44.10
N ALA A 655 -27.71 19.12 -43.61
CA ALA A 655 -28.92 18.46 -43.13
C ALA A 655 -29.64 17.68 -44.25
N TYR A 656 -29.76 18.27 -45.45
CA TYR A 656 -30.32 17.64 -46.64
C TYR A 656 -29.48 16.43 -47.05
N ALA A 657 -28.15 16.54 -47.06
CA ALA A 657 -27.27 15.41 -47.38
C ALA A 657 -27.44 14.25 -46.39
N TYR A 658 -27.50 14.51 -45.08
CA TYR A 658 -27.67 13.45 -44.07
C TYR A 658 -29.04 12.77 -44.15
N VAL A 659 -30.13 13.52 -44.30
CA VAL A 659 -31.46 12.93 -44.51
C VAL A 659 -31.51 12.11 -45.79
N THR A 660 -30.86 12.57 -46.86
CA THR A 660 -30.98 11.91 -48.16
C THR A 660 -30.14 10.65 -48.32
N THR A 661 -28.99 10.57 -47.62
CA THR A 661 -27.99 9.50 -47.76
C THR A 661 -27.93 8.53 -46.58
N ARG A 662 -28.41 8.90 -45.39
CA ARG A 662 -28.26 8.08 -44.17
C ARG A 662 -29.58 7.56 -43.61
N LEU A 663 -30.69 8.25 -43.85
CA LEU A 663 -32.03 7.77 -43.47
C LEU A 663 -32.58 6.87 -44.58
N HIS A 664 -32.05 5.65 -44.69
CA HIS A 664 -32.60 4.60 -45.55
C HIS A 664 -33.31 3.55 -44.69
N THR A 665 -34.59 3.32 -44.98
CA THR A 665 -35.31 2.13 -44.49
C THR A 665 -34.86 0.92 -45.30
N SER A 666 -34.14 -0.01 -44.69
CA SER A 666 -34.00 -1.33 -45.31
C SER A 666 -35.35 -2.06 -45.16
N PRO A 667 -36.02 -2.45 -46.26
CA PRO A 667 -37.32 -3.14 -46.17
C PRO A 667 -37.23 -4.52 -45.49
N GLU A 668 -36.02 -5.06 -45.30
CA GLU A 668 -35.78 -6.29 -44.53
C GLU A 668 -35.86 -6.08 -43.00
N GLN A 669 -35.84 -4.84 -42.51
CA GLN A 669 -35.87 -4.53 -41.07
C GLN A 669 -37.29 -4.36 -40.51
N SER A 670 -38.29 -4.20 -41.37
CA SER A 670 -39.71 -4.08 -40.98
C SER A 670 -40.41 -5.43 -40.82
N THR A 671 -39.77 -6.54 -41.17
CA THR A 671 -40.39 -7.89 -41.10
C THR A 671 -40.33 -8.54 -39.73
N ALA A 672 -39.58 -7.97 -38.78
CA ALA A 672 -39.64 -8.34 -37.38
C ALA A 672 -40.46 -7.25 -36.66
N GLY A 673 -41.72 -7.52 -36.32
CA GLY A 673 -42.67 -6.56 -35.73
C GLY A 673 -42.34 -6.01 -34.34
N VAL A 674 -41.09 -5.64 -34.07
CA VAL A 674 -40.55 -5.10 -32.82
C VAL A 674 -40.06 -3.64 -32.98
N PHE A 675 -39.97 -3.12 -34.21
CA PHE A 675 -39.30 -1.84 -34.49
C PHE A 675 -40.26 -0.73 -34.94
N THR A 676 -40.35 0.36 -34.17
CA THR A 676 -41.03 1.62 -34.57
C THR A 676 -40.00 2.75 -34.66
N ASP A 677 -39.59 3.11 -35.87
CA ASP A 677 -38.67 4.24 -36.11
C ASP A 677 -39.38 5.59 -35.98
N ASP A 678 -39.43 6.13 -34.77
CA ASP A 678 -40.02 7.45 -34.49
C ASP A 678 -39.03 8.61 -34.73
N THR A 679 -37.74 8.32 -34.94
CA THR A 679 -36.69 9.36 -35.04
C THR A 679 -36.46 9.84 -36.48
N SER A 680 -36.47 8.92 -37.44
CA SER A 680 -36.12 9.23 -38.84
C SER A 680 -37.16 10.13 -39.52
N TRP A 681 -38.46 9.90 -39.31
CA TRP A 681 -39.50 10.74 -39.91
C TRP A 681 -39.51 12.15 -39.29
N ARG A 682 -39.22 12.27 -37.99
CA ARG A 682 -39.10 13.56 -37.30
C ARG A 682 -37.92 14.37 -37.82
N ALA A 683 -36.78 13.71 -38.10
CA ALA A 683 -35.62 14.34 -38.71
C ALA A 683 -35.97 14.94 -40.09
N ALA A 684 -36.59 14.13 -40.94
CA ALA A 684 -36.98 14.53 -42.29
C ALA A 684 -38.04 15.65 -42.27
N TYR A 685 -39.01 15.58 -41.36
CA TYR A 685 -40.02 16.63 -41.18
C TYR A 685 -39.42 17.94 -40.66
N ALA A 686 -38.52 17.88 -39.67
CA ALA A 686 -37.84 19.07 -39.14
C ALA A 686 -37.01 19.78 -40.22
N ALA A 687 -36.26 19.02 -41.02
CA ALA A 687 -35.49 19.55 -42.13
C ALA A 687 -36.38 20.10 -43.25
N GLY A 688 -37.49 19.43 -43.59
CA GLY A 688 -38.47 19.92 -44.56
C GLY A 688 -39.19 21.20 -44.12
N LYS A 689 -39.54 21.31 -42.84
CA LYS A 689 -40.20 22.50 -42.26
C LYS A 689 -39.26 23.70 -42.13
N TYR A 690 -37.95 23.47 -42.11
CA TYR A 690 -36.95 24.50 -41.86
C TYR A 690 -37.07 25.69 -42.85
N ARG A 691 -36.92 26.90 -42.31
CA ARG A 691 -36.91 28.14 -43.07
C ARG A 691 -35.55 28.83 -42.86
N PRO A 692 -34.73 28.97 -43.91
CA PRO A 692 -33.47 29.70 -43.82
C PRO A 692 -33.69 31.13 -43.33
N SER A 693 -32.81 31.62 -42.45
CA SER A 693 -32.86 33.00 -41.94
C SER A 693 -32.65 34.06 -43.03
N ALA A 694 -32.00 33.69 -44.14
CA ALA A 694 -31.82 34.54 -45.30
C ALA A 694 -32.42 33.86 -46.54
N SER A 695 -33.33 34.55 -47.23
CA SER A 695 -33.87 34.06 -48.50
C SER A 695 -32.81 34.19 -49.61
N PRO A 696 -32.63 33.17 -50.47
CA PRO A 696 -31.69 33.28 -51.59
C PRO A 696 -32.10 34.42 -52.54
N LYS A 697 -31.10 35.16 -53.04
CA LYS A 697 -31.32 36.39 -53.84
C LYS A 697 -31.87 36.11 -55.23
N SER A 698 -31.50 34.99 -55.85
CA SER A 698 -31.97 34.59 -57.18
C SER A 698 -33.26 33.76 -57.09
N LEU A 699 -34.19 34.01 -58.00
CA LEU A 699 -35.44 33.28 -58.10
C LEU A 699 -35.23 31.75 -58.28
N ASN A 700 -34.27 31.35 -59.13
CA ASN A 700 -33.95 29.94 -59.36
C ASN A 700 -33.49 29.22 -58.08
N ALA A 701 -32.59 29.84 -57.30
CA ALA A 701 -32.17 29.26 -56.01
C ALA A 701 -33.31 29.20 -54.96
N ARG A 702 -34.31 30.09 -55.04
CA ARG A 702 -35.53 29.99 -54.20
C ARG A 702 -36.37 28.79 -54.60
N ILE A 703 -36.52 28.55 -55.90
CA ILE A 703 -37.24 27.39 -56.46
C ILE A 703 -36.53 26.09 -56.06
N ASP A 704 -35.20 26.02 -56.25
CA ASP A 704 -34.41 24.82 -55.93
C ASP A 704 -34.43 24.50 -54.43
N SER A 705 -34.26 25.51 -53.57
CA SER A 705 -34.34 25.37 -52.11
C SER A 705 -35.73 24.93 -51.63
N LEU A 706 -36.80 25.44 -52.25
CA LEU A 706 -38.16 25.00 -51.93
C LEU A 706 -38.41 23.57 -52.43
N ALA A 707 -37.93 23.20 -53.61
CA ALA A 707 -38.03 21.86 -54.16
C ALA A 707 -37.30 20.82 -53.30
N GLN A 708 -36.09 21.12 -52.82
CA GLN A 708 -35.34 20.26 -51.90
C GLN A 708 -36.09 20.06 -50.58
N ARG A 709 -36.71 21.10 -50.02
CA ARG A 709 -37.53 20.98 -48.79
C ARG A 709 -38.80 20.16 -49.01
N MET A 710 -39.46 20.32 -50.16
CA MET A 710 -40.60 19.47 -50.54
C MET A 710 -40.19 18.01 -50.72
N GLU A 711 -38.98 17.75 -51.22
CA GLU A 711 -38.43 16.39 -51.27
C GLU A 711 -38.27 15.80 -49.87
N LEU A 712 -37.70 16.54 -48.91
CA LEU A 712 -37.56 16.08 -47.54
C LEU A 712 -38.91 15.80 -46.86
N LEU A 713 -39.92 16.64 -47.11
CA LEU A 713 -41.29 16.38 -46.65
C LEU A 713 -41.90 15.12 -47.29
N SER A 714 -41.61 14.87 -48.57
CA SER A 714 -42.06 13.64 -49.24
C SER A 714 -41.39 12.40 -48.64
N ARG A 715 -40.11 12.49 -48.25
CA ARG A 715 -39.42 11.42 -47.50
C ARG A 715 -40.01 11.25 -46.10
N ALA A 716 -40.37 12.33 -45.42
CA ALA A 716 -41.05 12.26 -44.12
C ALA A 716 -42.40 11.52 -44.20
N LEU A 717 -43.17 11.69 -45.28
CA LEU A 717 -44.42 10.96 -45.51
C LEU A 717 -44.21 9.45 -45.72
N LEU A 718 -43.08 9.06 -46.32
CA LEU A 718 -42.73 7.64 -46.50
C LEU A 718 -42.31 6.97 -45.19
N LEU A 719 -41.77 7.75 -44.24
CA LEU A 719 -41.22 7.25 -42.98
C LEU A 719 -42.19 7.35 -41.80
N ALA A 720 -43.20 8.23 -41.87
CA ALA A 720 -44.09 8.51 -40.75
C ALA A 720 -45.05 7.34 -40.47
N PRO A 721 -45.31 7.00 -39.18
CA PRO A 721 -46.31 6.02 -38.81
C PRO A 721 -47.73 6.51 -39.16
N SER A 722 -48.64 5.58 -39.47
CA SER A 722 -50.03 5.89 -39.83
C SER A 722 -50.77 6.54 -38.66
N GLY A 723 -51.18 7.81 -38.79
CA GLY A 723 -51.91 8.53 -37.74
C GLY A 723 -51.81 10.06 -37.85
N GLU A 724 -51.77 10.75 -36.69
CA GLU A 724 -51.83 12.22 -36.55
C GLU A 724 -50.67 12.98 -37.21
N ALA A 725 -49.46 12.40 -37.25
CA ALA A 725 -48.26 13.02 -37.81
C ALA A 725 -48.39 13.34 -39.32
N LEU A 726 -49.10 12.50 -40.07
CA LEU A 726 -49.31 12.67 -41.52
C LEU A 726 -50.09 13.95 -41.84
N SER A 727 -51.08 14.30 -41.03
CA SER A 727 -51.90 15.50 -41.24
C SER A 727 -51.06 16.79 -41.16
N GLY A 728 -50.12 16.84 -40.21
CA GLY A 728 -49.19 17.95 -40.03
C GLY A 728 -48.20 18.07 -41.20
N ILE A 729 -47.63 16.95 -41.65
CA ILE A 729 -46.69 16.92 -42.77
C ILE A 729 -47.40 17.36 -44.07
N LEU A 730 -48.58 16.82 -44.37
CA LEU A 730 -49.37 17.17 -45.55
C LEU A 730 -49.78 18.65 -45.57
N ALA A 731 -50.14 19.22 -44.42
CA ALA A 731 -50.47 20.63 -44.31
C ALA A 731 -49.26 21.53 -44.65
N THR A 732 -48.06 21.16 -44.20
CA THR A 732 -46.83 21.89 -44.58
C THR A 732 -46.47 21.69 -46.05
N TRP A 733 -46.69 20.50 -46.60
CA TRP A 733 -46.39 20.19 -48.00
C TRP A 733 -47.29 20.98 -48.96
N ARG A 734 -48.61 21.04 -48.70
CA ARG A 734 -49.56 21.82 -49.52
C ARG A 734 -49.22 23.31 -49.54
N ARG A 735 -48.83 23.88 -48.40
CA ARG A 735 -48.40 25.28 -48.32
C ARG A 735 -47.16 25.55 -49.18
N TYR A 736 -46.23 24.62 -49.26
CA TYR A 736 -45.04 24.76 -50.10
C TYR A 736 -45.32 24.46 -51.57
N GLU A 737 -46.29 23.62 -51.89
CA GLU A 737 -46.78 23.43 -53.26
C GLU A 737 -47.38 24.74 -53.81
N GLU A 738 -48.25 25.39 -53.03
CA GLU A 738 -48.82 26.71 -53.37
C GLU A 738 -47.73 27.78 -53.54
N GLU A 739 -46.73 27.81 -52.64
CA GLU A 739 -45.59 28.74 -52.72
C GLU A 739 -44.71 28.46 -53.96
N LEU A 740 -44.51 27.18 -54.32
CA LEU A 740 -43.73 26.78 -55.48
C LEU A 740 -44.42 27.17 -56.79
N ASP A 741 -45.74 27.00 -56.87
CA ASP A 741 -46.52 27.41 -58.03
C ASP A 741 -46.56 28.94 -58.18
N GLY A 742 -46.61 29.67 -57.05
CA GLY A 742 -46.41 31.12 -57.02
C GLY A 742 -45.03 31.56 -57.54
N LEU A 743 -43.96 30.87 -57.15
CA LEU A 743 -42.60 31.18 -57.64
C LEU A 743 -42.39 30.80 -59.10
N LYS A 744 -42.97 29.69 -59.58
CA LYS A 744 -42.91 29.30 -61.00
C LYS A 744 -43.69 30.26 -61.89
N THR A 745 -44.87 30.70 -61.46
CA THR A 745 -45.63 31.72 -62.19
C THR A 745 -44.87 33.05 -62.23
N GLN A 746 -44.21 33.43 -61.13
CA GLN A 746 -43.29 34.57 -61.14
C GLN A 746 -42.09 34.37 -62.07
N ALA A 747 -41.50 33.17 -62.14
CA ALA A 747 -40.40 32.84 -63.05
C ALA A 747 -40.80 33.02 -64.51
N VAL A 748 -41.95 32.47 -64.87
CA VAL A 748 -42.53 32.57 -66.22
C VAL A 748 -42.86 34.03 -66.55
N GLU A 749 -43.30 34.82 -65.58
CA GLU A 749 -43.57 36.24 -65.81
C GLU A 749 -42.29 37.07 -65.95
N GLU A 750 -41.24 36.80 -65.16
CA GLU A 750 -39.91 37.41 -65.34
C GLU A 750 -39.29 37.02 -66.69
N GLU A 751 -39.45 35.78 -67.15
CA GLU A 751 -39.04 35.30 -68.47
C GLU A 751 -39.81 36.02 -69.58
N ARG A 752 -41.15 36.12 -69.49
CA ARG A 752 -41.96 36.88 -70.45
C ARG A 752 -41.62 38.36 -70.49
N VAL A 753 -41.34 38.97 -69.33
CA VAL A 753 -40.93 40.38 -69.24
C VAL A 753 -39.52 40.57 -69.80
N PHE A 754 -38.63 39.61 -69.59
CA PHE A 754 -37.30 39.59 -70.20
C PHE A 754 -37.38 39.44 -71.72
N ASP A 755 -38.21 38.53 -72.22
CA ASP A 755 -38.46 38.30 -73.64
C ASP A 755 -39.12 39.53 -74.29
N ALA A 756 -40.15 40.11 -73.67
CA ALA A 756 -40.77 41.33 -74.16
C ALA A 756 -39.81 42.53 -74.18
N LYS A 757 -38.88 42.60 -73.21
CA LYS A 757 -37.84 43.63 -73.18
C LYS A 757 -36.74 43.35 -74.22
N ALA A 758 -36.40 42.09 -74.47
CA ALA A 758 -35.48 41.67 -75.52
C ALA A 758 -36.06 42.01 -76.91
N ASP A 759 -37.33 41.66 -77.15
CA ASP A 759 -38.09 41.97 -78.35
C ASP A 759 -38.23 43.48 -78.59
N ALA A 760 -38.42 44.28 -77.53
CA ALA A 760 -38.46 45.74 -77.62
C ALA A 760 -37.06 46.38 -77.84
N SER A 761 -35.98 45.67 -77.53
CA SER A 761 -34.60 46.18 -77.64
C SER A 761 -33.86 45.73 -78.91
N LEU A 762 -34.48 44.87 -79.73
CA LEU A 762 -33.98 44.44 -81.03
C LEU A 762 -34.28 45.50 -82.10
N PRO A 763 -33.27 46.11 -82.76
CA PRO A 763 -33.48 47.03 -83.87
C PRO A 763 -33.97 46.25 -85.10
N GLY A 764 -35.28 46.08 -85.25
CA GLY A 764 -35.89 45.37 -86.38
C GLY A 764 -37.28 44.77 -86.14
N ALA A 765 -38.02 45.21 -85.13
CA ALA A 765 -39.37 44.71 -84.86
C ALA A 765 -40.35 45.10 -85.98
N PHE A 766 -40.82 44.10 -86.75
CA PHE A 766 -41.86 44.23 -87.76
C PHE A 766 -43.21 44.59 -87.09
N GLY A 767 -43.80 45.68 -87.54
CA GLY A 767 -45.08 46.18 -87.04
C GLY A 767 -46.25 45.25 -87.37
N ILE A 768 -47.30 45.37 -86.57
CA ILE A 768 -48.56 44.62 -86.65
C ILE A 768 -49.29 44.80 -88.01
N GLU A 769 -48.85 45.74 -88.85
CA GLU A 769 -49.49 46.11 -90.12
C GLU A 769 -49.13 45.18 -91.31
N ASP A 770 -48.04 44.40 -91.26
CA ASP A 770 -47.64 43.51 -92.39
C ASP A 770 -48.31 42.13 -92.37
N ARG A 771 -49.01 41.78 -91.29
CA ARG A 771 -49.68 40.47 -91.15
C ARG A 771 -50.94 40.34 -92.02
N GLU A 772 -51.56 41.46 -92.42
CA GLU A 772 -52.72 41.47 -93.32
C GLU A 772 -52.32 41.40 -94.81
N ALA A 773 -51.12 41.89 -95.15
CA ALA A 773 -50.58 41.82 -96.51
C ALA A 773 -50.23 40.36 -96.91
N ASP A 774 -49.63 39.60 -96.01
CA ASP A 774 -49.28 38.18 -96.23
C ASP A 774 -50.53 37.26 -96.34
N VAL A 775 -51.62 37.60 -95.63
CA VAL A 775 -52.91 36.88 -95.72
C VAL A 775 -53.64 37.18 -97.04
N ALA A 776 -53.45 38.38 -97.59
CA ALA A 776 -54.01 38.76 -98.89
C ALA A 776 -53.25 38.15 -100.08
N GLU A 777 -51.93 37.98 -99.96
CA GLU A 777 -51.09 37.34 -100.96
C GLU A 777 -51.36 35.82 -101.05
N THR A 778 -51.49 35.15 -99.90
CA THR A 778 -51.87 33.72 -99.84
C THR A 778 -53.28 33.45 -100.41
N LYS A 779 -54.25 34.35 -100.21
CA LYS A 779 -55.58 34.26 -100.84
C LYS A 779 -55.57 34.47 -102.36
N ARG A 780 -54.69 35.33 -102.89
CA ARG A 780 -54.55 35.57 -104.34
C ARG A 780 -53.90 34.38 -105.05
N VAL A 781 -53.00 33.65 -104.40
CA VAL A 781 -52.38 32.43 -104.94
C VAL A 781 -53.38 31.26 -104.97
N MET A 782 -54.30 31.18 -104.00
CA MET A 782 -55.37 30.16 -103.99
C MET A 782 -56.45 30.39 -105.05
N ALA A 783 -56.74 31.64 -105.43
CA ALA A 783 -57.77 31.97 -106.44
C ALA A 783 -57.36 31.65 -107.90
N ARG A 784 -56.06 31.43 -108.18
CA ARG A 784 -55.56 31.11 -109.54
C ARG A 784 -55.57 29.61 -109.88
N ARG A 785 -55.94 28.74 -108.95
CA ARG A 785 -55.96 27.28 -109.16
C ARG A 785 -57.36 26.67 -109.37
N SER A 786 -58.41 27.50 -109.44
CA SER A 786 -59.80 27.05 -109.64
C SER A 786 -60.32 27.37 -111.03
N GLY A 787 -60.22 26.41 -111.95
CA GLY A 787 -60.89 26.35 -113.25
C GLY A 787 -61.34 24.91 -113.55
N PRO A 788 -62.42 24.68 -114.32
CA PRO A 788 -63.41 23.65 -114.00
C PRO A 788 -63.22 22.34 -114.78
N ALA A 789 -63.29 21.20 -114.08
CA ALA A 789 -63.93 19.93 -114.45
C ALA A 789 -63.17 18.75 -113.82
N GLY A 790 -63.87 17.94 -113.01
CA GLY A 790 -63.39 16.63 -112.55
C GLY A 790 -63.41 16.47 -111.04
N SER A 791 -64.49 15.87 -110.56
CA SER A 791 -64.78 15.51 -109.16
C SER A 791 -63.64 14.78 -108.44
N GLY A 792 -63.31 15.23 -107.23
CA GLY A 792 -62.58 14.47 -106.20
C GLY A 792 -63.38 13.26 -105.68
N PRO A 793 -62.87 12.48 -104.69
CA PRO A 793 -62.26 12.93 -103.41
C PRO A 793 -60.82 12.37 -103.23
N SER A 794 -59.97 12.65 -102.24
CA SER A 794 -59.88 13.59 -101.10
C SER A 794 -58.50 13.27 -100.48
N TYR A 795 -57.46 14.07 -100.73
CA TYR A 795 -56.13 13.92 -100.12
C TYR A 795 -55.90 15.05 -99.12
N GLU A 796 -56.29 14.84 -97.86
CA GLU A 796 -55.95 15.68 -96.70
C GLU A 796 -54.78 15.07 -95.93
N GLU A 797 -53.68 14.75 -96.60
CA GLU A 797 -52.55 14.10 -95.94
C GLU A 797 -51.20 14.55 -96.53
N GLU A 798 -50.89 15.85 -96.46
CA GLU A 798 -49.49 16.29 -96.50
C GLU A 798 -49.32 17.73 -95.97
N ALA A 799 -49.26 17.85 -94.64
CA ALA A 799 -48.54 18.92 -93.97
C ALA A 799 -47.58 18.26 -92.96
N PRO A 800 -46.32 18.73 -92.82
CA PRO A 800 -45.30 18.02 -92.06
C PRO A 800 -45.68 17.94 -90.58
N MET A 801 -45.71 16.71 -90.07
CA MET A 801 -46.13 16.34 -88.72
C MET A 801 -45.30 17.06 -87.63
N GLY A 802 -45.98 17.62 -86.64
CA GLY A 802 -45.36 18.19 -85.45
C GLY A 802 -44.79 17.11 -84.52
N LEU A 803 -43.69 17.43 -83.84
CA LEU A 803 -42.91 16.54 -82.96
C LEU A 803 -43.75 15.88 -81.83
N PHE A 804 -44.92 16.42 -81.49
CA PHE A 804 -45.82 15.88 -80.47
C PHE A 804 -46.88 14.88 -81.00
N ASP A 805 -47.17 14.87 -82.31
CA ASP A 805 -48.09 13.87 -82.91
C ASP A 805 -47.39 12.55 -83.23
N VAL A 806 -46.07 12.56 -83.44
CA VAL A 806 -45.22 11.36 -83.53
C VAL A 806 -45.21 10.58 -82.21
N ALA A 807 -45.23 11.29 -81.06
CA ALA A 807 -45.28 10.68 -79.73
C ALA A 807 -46.66 10.07 -79.39
N ARG A 808 -47.74 10.61 -79.96
CA ARG A 808 -49.11 10.12 -79.76
C ARG A 808 -49.40 8.87 -80.60
N GLY A 809 -48.84 8.79 -81.81
CA GLY A 809 -48.88 7.59 -82.67
C GLY A 809 -48.11 6.40 -82.10
N ALA A 810 -46.93 6.64 -81.51
CA ALA A 810 -46.12 5.60 -80.87
C ALA A 810 -46.78 4.98 -79.62
N ALA A 811 -47.60 5.75 -78.88
CA ALA A 811 -48.31 5.26 -77.70
C ALA A 811 -49.59 4.46 -78.03
N SER A 812 -50.14 4.58 -79.24
CA SER A 812 -51.32 3.82 -79.72
C SER A 812 -50.95 2.44 -80.27
N ALA A 813 -49.76 2.31 -80.89
CA ALA A 813 -49.28 1.05 -81.46
C ALA A 813 -48.85 0.00 -80.41
N LEU A 814 -48.58 0.41 -79.16
CA LEU A 814 -48.26 -0.50 -78.05
C LEU A 814 -49.51 -1.00 -77.28
N ARG A 815 -50.72 -0.51 -77.59
CA ARG A 815 -51.98 -0.94 -76.95
C ARG A 815 -52.68 -2.12 -77.65
N LYS A 816 -52.11 -2.69 -78.72
CA LYS A 816 -52.73 -3.78 -79.51
C LYS A 816 -51.96 -5.12 -79.55
N SER A 817 -50.93 -5.30 -78.73
CA SER A 817 -50.26 -6.59 -78.53
C SER A 817 -50.52 -7.11 -77.11
N ALA A 818 -51.77 -7.52 -76.87
CA ALA A 818 -52.16 -8.31 -75.71
C ALA A 818 -51.98 -9.80 -76.03
N ALA A 819 -50.82 -10.38 -75.68
CA ALA A 819 -50.63 -11.82 -75.58
C ALA A 819 -49.28 -12.17 -74.93
N PHE A 820 -49.15 -12.00 -73.61
CA PHE A 820 -48.27 -12.85 -72.80
C PHE A 820 -48.81 -12.98 -71.37
N PRO A 821 -49.05 -14.21 -70.88
CA PRO A 821 -49.51 -14.46 -69.52
C PRO A 821 -48.31 -14.41 -68.56
N LEU A 822 -48.47 -13.74 -67.43
CA LEU A 822 -47.57 -13.87 -66.28
C LEU A 822 -48.25 -14.80 -65.27
N GLY A 823 -47.70 -16.00 -65.14
CA GLY A 823 -48.09 -17.01 -64.17
C GLY A 823 -46.86 -17.80 -63.72
N ALA A 824 -46.74 -17.95 -62.41
CA ALA A 824 -45.55 -18.33 -61.67
C ALA A 824 -44.98 -19.73 -62.00
N ASN A 825 -43.66 -19.87 -61.75
CA ASN A 825 -42.84 -21.08 -61.82
C ASN A 825 -42.39 -21.56 -63.21
N GLY A 826 -41.38 -20.89 -63.79
CA GLY A 826 -40.64 -21.42 -64.93
C GLY A 826 -39.29 -20.73 -65.11
N LEU A 827 -38.25 -21.53 -65.35
CA LEU A 827 -36.85 -21.16 -65.61
C LEU A 827 -35.94 -21.00 -64.38
N ARG A 828 -35.87 -22.10 -63.62
CA ARG A 828 -34.56 -22.69 -63.34
C ARG A 828 -33.98 -23.21 -64.65
N ASP A 829 -32.66 -23.15 -64.74
CA ASP A 829 -31.81 -23.59 -65.84
C ASP A 829 -31.55 -22.49 -66.89
N LEU A 830 -30.39 -21.84 -66.79
CA LEU A 830 -29.30 -22.09 -67.72
C LEU A 830 -27.97 -21.54 -67.17
N LYS A 831 -26.95 -22.37 -67.32
CA LYS A 831 -25.62 -22.35 -66.71
C LYS A 831 -24.73 -21.19 -67.15
N ILE A 832 -23.94 -20.74 -66.18
CA ILE A 832 -22.66 -20.04 -66.35
C ILE A 832 -21.66 -20.98 -67.05
N SER A 833 -20.96 -20.49 -68.06
CA SER A 833 -19.63 -20.98 -68.40
C SER A 833 -18.71 -19.81 -68.71
N SER A 834 -17.63 -19.74 -67.94
CA SER A 834 -16.46 -18.90 -68.08
C SER A 834 -15.46 -19.56 -69.03
N ALA A 835 -14.73 -18.76 -69.82
CA ALA A 835 -13.26 -18.78 -69.86
C ALA A 835 -12.67 -17.92 -71.02
N SER A 836 -11.76 -17.03 -70.61
CA SER A 836 -10.44 -16.73 -71.21
C SER A 836 -10.31 -16.17 -72.65
N ASN A 837 -10.00 -14.86 -72.70
CA ASN A 837 -8.92 -14.16 -73.43
C ASN A 837 -7.67 -15.01 -73.83
N PRO A 838 -6.75 -14.58 -74.74
CA PRO A 838 -6.20 -13.20 -74.78
C PRO A 838 -5.60 -12.64 -76.11
N GLN A 839 -5.06 -11.39 -75.99
CA GLN A 839 -3.99 -10.70 -76.75
C GLN A 839 -4.31 -10.03 -78.12
N ASP A 840 -3.84 -8.83 -78.48
CA ASP A 840 -2.98 -7.83 -77.80
C ASP A 840 -2.97 -6.47 -78.56
N LEU A 841 -2.80 -5.37 -77.79
CA LEU A 841 -2.10 -4.08 -78.09
C LEU A 841 -2.60 -3.19 -79.27
N GLN A 842 -2.79 -1.87 -79.18
CA GLN A 842 -1.93 -0.84 -78.59
C GLN A 842 -2.61 0.57 -78.57
N ARG A 843 -2.29 1.33 -77.50
CA ARG A 843 -2.09 2.80 -77.40
C ARG A 843 -3.22 3.86 -77.42
N GLU A 844 -3.26 4.57 -76.28
CA GLU A 844 -3.26 6.05 -76.07
C GLU A 844 -4.51 6.88 -76.45
N GLN A 845 -5.29 7.32 -75.45
CA GLN A 845 -5.37 8.70 -74.92
C GLN A 845 -6.61 8.93 -74.04
N ALA A 846 -6.49 9.95 -73.18
CA ALA A 846 -7.39 10.47 -72.15
C ALA A 846 -8.92 10.36 -72.37
N SER A 847 -9.65 9.97 -71.31
CA SER A 847 -10.94 10.61 -70.91
C SER A 847 -11.49 10.04 -69.59
N SER A 848 -11.96 10.96 -68.75
CA SER A 848 -12.95 10.85 -67.65
C SER A 848 -13.92 9.65 -67.66
N PRO A 849 -14.22 9.02 -66.50
CA PRO A 849 -15.34 8.09 -66.40
C PRO A 849 -16.63 8.86 -66.10
N THR A 850 -17.53 8.83 -67.08
CA THR A 850 -18.94 9.20 -66.97
C THR A 850 -19.68 8.17 -66.12
N SER A 851 -20.44 8.68 -65.15
CA SER A 851 -21.39 7.93 -64.34
C SER A 851 -22.51 7.32 -65.18
N ASP A 852 -22.72 6.03 -64.94
CA ASP A 852 -23.85 5.21 -65.31
C ASP A 852 -25.17 5.84 -64.82
N ASP A 853 -25.95 6.37 -65.77
CA ASP A 853 -27.25 7.01 -65.51
C ASP A 853 -28.34 5.92 -65.41
N GLY A 854 -28.53 5.47 -64.17
CA GLY A 854 -29.66 4.64 -63.77
C GLY A 854 -30.99 5.32 -64.06
N ARG A 855 -31.58 4.96 -65.21
CA ARG A 855 -33.00 4.61 -65.41
C ARG A 855 -33.99 5.35 -64.48
N ARG A 856 -34.18 6.65 -64.72
CA ARG A 856 -35.22 7.47 -64.09
C ARG A 856 -36.61 7.14 -64.64
N LEU A 857 -37.40 6.37 -63.89
CA LEU A 857 -38.84 6.22 -64.10
C LEU A 857 -39.57 7.48 -63.60
N ARG A 858 -40.57 7.96 -64.36
CA ARG A 858 -41.30 9.21 -64.09
C ARG A 858 -42.17 9.09 -62.83
N LYS A 859 -41.90 9.97 -61.86
CA LYS A 859 -42.46 10.01 -60.49
C LYS A 859 -43.95 10.35 -60.37
N ARG A 860 -44.70 10.53 -61.47
CA ARG A 860 -46.14 10.86 -61.43
C ARG A 860 -47.04 9.61 -61.31
N ASP A 861 -46.58 8.46 -61.79
CA ASP A 861 -47.43 7.27 -61.91
C ASP A 861 -47.40 6.33 -60.69
N MET A 862 -46.55 6.59 -59.68
CA MET A 862 -46.58 5.83 -58.41
C MET A 862 -47.67 6.31 -57.44
N VAL A 863 -48.03 7.60 -57.49
CA VAL A 863 -49.00 8.19 -56.54
C VAL A 863 -50.46 7.92 -56.98
N ALA A 864 -50.71 7.78 -58.28
CA ALA A 864 -52.03 7.44 -58.80
C ALA A 864 -52.46 6.00 -58.51
N ASN A 865 -51.51 5.06 -58.38
CA ASN A 865 -51.82 3.64 -58.16
C ASN A 865 -52.05 3.23 -56.69
N MET A 866 -51.77 4.10 -55.72
CA MET A 866 -52.03 3.82 -54.29
C MET A 866 -53.28 4.51 -53.73
N VAL A 867 -53.83 5.52 -54.42
CA VAL A 867 -55.06 6.23 -53.98
C VAL A 867 -56.32 5.63 -54.63
N GLY A 868 -56.19 4.68 -55.56
CA GLY A 868 -57.29 4.01 -56.24
C GLY A 868 -57.86 2.77 -55.53
N SER A 869 -57.39 2.40 -54.34
CA SER A 869 -57.87 1.20 -53.64
C SER A 869 -57.90 1.41 -52.13
N GLY A 870 -59.09 1.76 -51.63
CA GLY A 870 -59.44 1.65 -50.21
C GLY A 870 -59.71 2.99 -49.53
N LEU A 871 -60.94 3.51 -49.69
CA LEU A 871 -61.68 4.36 -48.75
C LEU A 871 -62.96 4.84 -49.46
N GLY A 872 -63.93 3.93 -49.54
CA GLY A 872 -65.16 4.13 -50.29
C GLY A 872 -66.43 3.73 -49.53
N TRP A 873 -66.45 3.89 -48.21
CA TRP A 873 -67.67 3.89 -47.39
C TRP A 873 -67.42 4.78 -46.17
N VAL A 874 -68.46 5.44 -45.66
CA VAL A 874 -68.48 6.45 -44.57
C VAL A 874 -68.38 7.90 -45.06
N LEU A 875 -69.49 8.41 -45.61
CA LEU A 875 -70.18 9.64 -45.19
C LEU A 875 -71.42 9.82 -46.08
N GLY A 876 -72.57 9.42 -45.55
CA GLY A 876 -73.86 9.58 -46.21
C GLY A 876 -74.47 10.96 -45.95
N ALA A 877 -75.17 11.49 -46.95
CA ALA A 877 -76.43 12.21 -46.82
C ALA A 877 -77.01 12.47 -48.22
N GLN A 878 -78.16 11.87 -48.53
CA GLN A 878 -79.12 12.41 -49.50
C GLN A 878 -80.47 12.61 -48.77
N PRO A 879 -81.21 13.68 -49.06
CA PRO A 879 -82.44 14.01 -48.34
C PRO A 879 -83.71 13.43 -48.98
N GLN A 880 -84.68 13.15 -48.10
CA GLN A 880 -86.15 13.07 -48.26
C GLN A 880 -86.77 11.94 -49.11
N ASP A 881 -87.51 11.04 -48.44
CA ASP A 881 -88.97 11.15 -48.39
C ASP A 881 -89.60 10.42 -47.19
N ARG A 882 -90.63 11.05 -46.62
CA ARG A 882 -91.55 10.55 -45.58
C ARG A 882 -92.63 9.70 -46.25
N VAL A 883 -93.10 8.61 -45.62
CA VAL A 883 -94.52 8.38 -45.25
C VAL A 883 -94.60 7.36 -44.11
N ASP A 884 -95.45 7.67 -43.14
CA ASP A 884 -95.88 6.90 -41.97
C ASP A 884 -96.66 5.60 -42.29
N TYR A 885 -96.65 4.63 -41.36
CA TYR A 885 -97.80 4.04 -40.65
C TYR A 885 -97.63 2.55 -40.28
N GLY A 886 -97.86 2.26 -39.00
CA GLY A 886 -98.83 1.25 -38.56
C GLY A 886 -98.33 -0.19 -38.33
N GLY A 887 -98.39 -0.63 -37.08
CA GLY A 887 -98.26 -2.04 -36.66
C GLY A 887 -97.72 -2.17 -35.26
#